data_AF-A0A8H3C5L4-F1
#
_entry.id   AF-A0A8H3C5L4-F1
#
_cell.length_a   1.000
_cell.length_b   1.000
_cell.length_c   1.000
_cell.angle_alpha   90.00
_cell.angle_beta   90.00
_cell.angle_gamma   90.00
#
_symmetry.space_group_name_H-M   'P 1'
#
loop_
_entity.id
_entity.type
_entity.pdbx_description
1 polymer ?
#
loop_
_entity_poly.entity_id
_entity_poly.type
_entity_poly.pdbx_seq_one_letter_code
_entity_poly.pdbx_strand_id
1 'polypeptide(L)'
;MPLLALPNEVIIHILALTEPPDILRCRVVCRLLRQSIESSAELQYLIELDSFGYIPPDNPRLDLSYKEKICTLQQHQDKWTSDAHIKVDTYKLRDLEARSMTYDFHGGTYVRGSSLLGMGECTRRLDVYQLPSVNKGTEWKEWSHPDLGVDVRDFALQTDYDLLILIEADEPVSDSATLPRFGASPDAIQHIKIHLRSLETGQPHPVAIRPIIECEVPSYMQSMCSFYAQVVGRYLAVFFQVLAWRGSRCYELRIWDWTTGKLISYIESSIDGAESFTFLSDRLILVPCPIIFTIDGELKHQAHLDIYKFDEPSSDDVTVRPACLVTSFFLPAAADAQSIISRFSCRCEPAPSPSAKTAVSYAGHPRIYDLAPENRVLCIAIEALNFRTDHGGRSRTKSMLYITYMGLLSAIDISLGKYTQSGNAEMILWKDWGEMASWVDVGQVYTGNQCYMYGQRTVGLLYARNEDAVDDSEDEARVHSLVIFDFDPVRVSRASQRTRLGVRISKPETENAWDIPMGETKLMRNLFLEGESKANAPFSVRTTLINERFHSPYCYVMIDEEHVVIVLQDLGGRESSLVTMKSFGMAPTLLGLPQEIIVYILAWTLPQDLLKWRQACRLLKQFIDGSAELQYLIELYSFGYVPPSNPRHDILYPEKLRLVKEHQRQWETTSWTQVDMYPLKKRNSSSVSSTYDFCGGIYAQGFSLPGIGEHTRRLDLYQLPSVNRGTPWKQWSIEDLGVDVRDFVMQPDYDLLVLLEINKSLPRSNPDGIEGAPDLTQYFTIHLRTLGTNQPHPDAARPTISYSTPSYRRTRTSFYFQVVGRYLAVQFLISSVSSEKFQLRVWDWTTGKDVTYIEPWRAGAESFTFLSDRLLLIPCLQVVSENEDGLHDPRTHGKLIVFTFTDPMGDQPAREARPIASFDLPNAANPFLDLQGLSCRCDPAPVPSFRSATRHDGIPKLFDLAPENRVLCLKMRSQAVIPVDQVESTLYIQFADLVRAVSHLLDEPADKPMLNIPWKDWAKGTSWVDTDLLFTGNECYVFGQRVVSVGLDRSEMDSEMEEIDTLIRRFSSLCVFDFDPIRVKRAELSSESRVEIFDPKKDSILGVWGEGPSLRSTFVEGEHAADAPFTLRKTLINERLGHHYYVMVDEEHVVMVLQRFGRESSLIVYSFS
;
A
#
# COMPACT_ATOMS: atom_id res chain seq x y z
N MET A 1 30.82 -57.25 0.37
CA MET A 1 31.59 -56.26 -0.40
C MET A 1 31.56 -54.94 0.37
N PRO A 2 32.62 -54.11 0.34
CA PRO A 2 32.57 -52.78 0.93
C PRO A 2 31.61 -51.89 0.12
N LEU A 3 30.75 -51.11 0.80
CA LEU A 3 29.76 -50.23 0.16
C LEU A 3 30.37 -49.29 -0.90
N LEU A 4 31.57 -48.77 -0.62
CA LEU A 4 32.29 -47.85 -1.52
C LEU A 4 32.96 -48.52 -2.73
N ALA A 5 32.88 -49.85 -2.85
CA ALA A 5 33.33 -50.59 -4.02
C ALA A 5 32.21 -50.81 -5.06
N LEU A 6 30.98 -50.35 -4.79
CA LEU A 6 29.88 -50.39 -5.75
C LEU A 6 29.98 -49.24 -6.77
N PRO A 7 29.45 -49.40 -7.99
CA PRO A 7 29.30 -48.31 -8.95
C PRO A 7 28.48 -47.15 -8.37
N ASN A 8 28.80 -45.92 -8.79
CA ASN A 8 28.21 -44.71 -8.22
C ASN A 8 26.67 -44.67 -8.39
N GLU A 9 26.15 -45.18 -9.50
CA GLU A 9 24.72 -45.28 -9.79
C GLU A 9 24.00 -46.20 -8.80
N VAL A 10 24.65 -47.29 -8.39
CA VAL A 10 24.13 -48.23 -7.39
C VAL A 10 24.14 -47.59 -6.00
N ILE A 11 25.18 -46.83 -5.66
CA ILE A 11 25.24 -46.06 -4.41
C ILE A 11 24.12 -45.02 -4.37
N ILE A 12 23.90 -44.28 -5.46
CA ILE A 12 22.81 -43.30 -5.58
C ILE A 12 21.46 -43.99 -5.38
N HIS A 13 21.22 -45.13 -6.04
CA HIS A 13 19.97 -45.87 -5.90
C HIS A 13 19.76 -46.38 -4.46
N ILE A 14 20.80 -46.90 -3.80
CA ILE A 14 20.72 -47.32 -2.39
C ILE A 14 20.36 -46.13 -1.50
N LEU A 15 21.00 -44.98 -1.70
CA LEU A 15 20.72 -43.77 -0.91
C LEU A 15 19.31 -43.21 -1.19
N ALA A 16 18.82 -43.32 -2.43
CA ALA A 16 17.47 -42.89 -2.80
C ALA A 16 16.36 -43.73 -2.14
N LEU A 17 16.67 -44.94 -1.68
CA LEU A 17 15.77 -45.80 -0.91
C LEU A 17 15.79 -45.51 0.61
N THR A 18 16.62 -44.56 1.06
CA THR A 18 16.70 -44.15 2.47
C THR A 18 15.97 -42.84 2.72
N GLU A 19 15.65 -42.54 3.98
CA GLU A 19 15.01 -41.28 4.34
C GLU A 19 15.97 -40.08 4.17
N PRO A 20 15.48 -38.89 3.77
CA PRO A 20 16.31 -37.71 3.54
C PRO A 20 17.25 -37.31 4.70
N PRO A 21 16.87 -37.43 5.99
CA PRO A 21 17.79 -37.23 7.11
C PRO A 21 19.00 -38.18 7.09
N ASP A 22 18.80 -39.42 6.66
CA ASP A 22 19.88 -40.41 6.57
C ASP A 22 20.78 -40.15 5.35
N ILE A 23 20.24 -39.62 4.25
CA ILE A 23 21.03 -39.11 3.12
C ILE A 23 21.95 -37.97 3.61
N LEU A 24 21.42 -37.02 4.38
CA LEU A 24 22.21 -35.91 4.95
C LEU A 24 23.28 -36.39 5.94
N ARG A 25 22.99 -37.41 6.75
CA ARG A 25 23.99 -38.06 7.62
C ARG A 25 25.09 -38.71 6.79
N CYS A 26 24.75 -39.42 5.72
CA CYS A 26 25.72 -40.03 4.80
C CYS A 26 26.62 -38.99 4.13
N ARG A 27 26.11 -37.77 3.86
CA ARG A 27 26.87 -36.64 3.28
C ARG A 27 28.09 -36.25 4.13
N VAL A 28 28.04 -36.41 5.45
CA VAL A 28 29.15 -36.01 6.35
C VAL A 28 30.12 -37.15 6.68
N VAL A 29 29.85 -38.38 6.22
CA VAL A 29 30.68 -39.57 6.52
C VAL A 29 32.02 -39.56 5.77
N CYS A 30 32.01 -39.32 4.46
CA CYS A 30 33.24 -39.25 3.66
C CYS A 30 33.09 -38.40 2.38
N ARG A 31 34.23 -38.01 1.79
CA ARG A 31 34.26 -37.14 0.58
C ARG A 31 33.56 -37.75 -0.63
N LEU A 32 33.69 -39.08 -0.82
CA LEU A 32 33.05 -39.77 -1.96
C LEU A 32 31.52 -39.71 -1.86
N LEU A 33 30.94 -40.07 -0.72
CA LEU A 33 29.49 -39.97 -0.48
C LEU A 33 29.01 -38.51 -0.58
N ARG A 34 29.77 -37.56 0.00
CA ARG A 34 29.47 -36.13 -0.15
C ARG A 34 29.37 -35.70 -1.62
N GLN A 35 30.37 -36.05 -2.42
CA GLN A 35 30.40 -35.71 -3.85
C GLN A 35 29.26 -36.39 -4.61
N SER A 36 28.97 -37.65 -4.31
CA SER A 36 27.89 -38.42 -4.96
C SER A 36 26.51 -37.81 -4.66
N ILE A 37 26.29 -37.40 -3.41
CA ILE A 37 25.06 -36.73 -2.98
C ILE A 37 24.96 -35.33 -3.60
N GLU A 38 26.02 -34.52 -3.55
CA GLU A 38 26.01 -33.13 -4.09
C GLU A 38 25.88 -33.08 -5.62
N SER A 39 26.31 -34.12 -6.33
CA SER A 39 26.23 -34.19 -7.80
C SER A 39 24.97 -34.88 -8.33
N SER A 40 24.27 -35.69 -7.53
CA SER A 40 23.06 -36.39 -7.95
C SER A 40 21.81 -35.51 -7.80
N ALA A 41 21.20 -35.14 -8.93
CA ALA A 41 19.96 -34.36 -8.93
C ALA A 41 18.78 -35.10 -8.27
N GLU A 42 18.76 -36.43 -8.32
CA GLU A 42 17.73 -37.26 -7.65
C GLU A 42 17.83 -37.13 -6.13
N LEU A 43 19.03 -37.29 -5.56
CA LEU A 43 19.23 -37.16 -4.12
C LEU A 43 19.02 -35.72 -3.65
N GLN A 44 19.42 -34.72 -4.45
CA GLN A 44 19.13 -33.32 -4.15
C GLN A 44 17.62 -33.03 -4.16
N TYR A 45 16.86 -33.64 -5.08
CA TYR A 45 15.41 -33.51 -5.14
C TYR A 45 14.73 -34.09 -3.88
N LEU A 46 15.14 -35.27 -3.43
CA LEU A 46 14.62 -35.87 -2.18
C LEU A 46 14.93 -35.02 -0.94
N ILE A 47 16.14 -34.44 -0.87
CA ILE A 47 16.53 -33.53 0.22
C ILE A 47 15.69 -32.24 0.19
N GLU A 48 15.46 -31.68 -1.00
CA GLU A 48 14.70 -30.43 -1.13
C GLU A 48 13.23 -30.61 -0.76
N LEU A 49 12.61 -31.73 -1.17
CA LEU A 49 11.26 -32.12 -0.78
C LEU A 49 11.09 -32.13 0.74
N ASP A 50 11.97 -32.87 1.44
CA ASP A 50 11.98 -32.97 2.91
C ASP A 50 12.11 -31.60 3.57
N SER A 51 13.01 -30.75 3.05
CA SER A 51 13.25 -29.41 3.58
C SER A 51 12.03 -28.48 3.51
N PHE A 52 11.06 -28.78 2.63
CA PHE A 52 9.82 -28.04 2.43
C PHE A 52 8.58 -28.78 2.94
N GLY A 53 8.75 -29.98 3.50
CA GLY A 53 7.66 -30.78 4.05
C GLY A 53 6.84 -31.54 3.00
N TYR A 54 7.42 -31.83 1.84
CA TYR A 54 6.83 -32.64 0.78
C TYR A 54 7.47 -34.03 0.68
N ILE A 55 6.78 -34.94 0.02
CA ILE A 55 7.25 -36.29 -0.32
C ILE A 55 7.22 -36.51 -1.84
N PRO A 56 7.97 -37.49 -2.37
CA PRO A 56 7.84 -37.90 -3.77
C PRO A 56 6.41 -38.39 -4.04
N PRO A 57 5.80 -38.00 -5.16
CA PRO A 57 4.43 -38.38 -5.47
C PRO A 57 4.35 -39.81 -6.01
N ASP A 58 3.20 -40.47 -5.80
CA ASP A 58 2.95 -41.83 -6.30
C ASP A 58 2.97 -41.90 -7.84
N ASN A 59 2.51 -40.82 -8.51
CA ASN A 59 2.56 -40.67 -9.96
C ASN A 59 3.42 -39.45 -10.33
N PRO A 60 4.75 -39.60 -10.49
CA PRO A 60 5.63 -38.46 -10.74
C PRO A 60 5.61 -37.97 -12.19
N ARG A 61 5.82 -36.67 -12.40
CA ARG A 61 6.08 -36.04 -13.72
C ARG A 61 7.36 -36.59 -14.33
N LEU A 62 7.24 -37.59 -15.20
CA LEU A 62 8.38 -38.21 -15.89
C LEU A 62 8.88 -37.37 -17.08
N ASP A 63 8.08 -36.41 -17.54
CA ASP A 63 8.42 -35.45 -18.58
C ASP A 63 9.41 -34.37 -18.10
N LEU A 64 9.63 -34.23 -16.78
CA LEU A 64 10.56 -33.28 -16.19
C LEU A 64 11.79 -33.98 -15.58
N SER A 65 12.96 -33.39 -15.78
CA SER A 65 14.19 -33.79 -15.10
C SER A 65 14.15 -33.41 -13.60
N TYR A 66 14.90 -34.12 -12.77
CA TYR A 66 15.01 -33.79 -11.33
C TYR A 66 15.48 -32.35 -11.08
N LYS A 67 16.28 -31.76 -11.98
CA LYS A 67 16.70 -30.35 -11.88
C LYS A 67 15.54 -29.39 -12.10
N GLU A 68 14.67 -29.67 -13.07
CA GLU A 68 13.46 -28.89 -13.31
C GLU A 68 12.47 -29.03 -12.15
N LYS A 69 12.35 -30.23 -11.57
CA LYS A 69 11.56 -30.49 -10.36
C LYS A 69 12.06 -29.68 -9.17
N ILE A 70 13.37 -29.69 -8.89
CA ILE A 70 14.01 -28.87 -7.83
C ILE A 70 13.76 -27.39 -8.08
N CYS A 71 13.97 -26.92 -9.31
CA CYS A 71 13.75 -25.53 -9.65
C CYS A 71 12.29 -25.12 -9.41
N THR A 72 11.34 -25.99 -9.76
CA THR A 72 9.92 -25.77 -9.52
C THR A 72 9.58 -25.74 -8.03
N LEU A 73 10.13 -26.65 -7.23
CA LEU A 73 9.97 -26.69 -5.77
C LEU A 73 10.51 -25.42 -5.09
N GLN A 74 11.70 -24.98 -5.48
CA GLN A 74 12.31 -23.76 -4.96
C GLN A 74 11.49 -22.52 -5.32
N GLN A 75 11.03 -22.43 -6.58
CA GLN A 75 10.13 -21.37 -7.00
C GLN A 75 8.82 -21.38 -6.22
N HIS A 76 8.23 -22.56 -6.00
CA HIS A 76 7.01 -22.71 -5.21
C HIS A 76 7.21 -22.16 -3.79
N GLN A 77 8.34 -22.48 -3.14
CA GLN A 77 8.64 -21.99 -1.80
C GLN A 77 8.95 -20.48 -1.75
N ASP A 78 9.71 -19.97 -2.72
CA ASP A 78 10.02 -18.53 -2.81
C ASP A 78 8.73 -17.70 -2.98
N LYS A 79 7.74 -18.22 -3.71
CA LYS A 79 6.45 -17.56 -3.93
C LYS A 79 5.62 -17.46 -2.66
N TRP A 80 5.53 -18.54 -1.88
CA TRP A 80 4.85 -18.52 -0.57
C TRP A 80 5.55 -17.59 0.43
N THR A 81 6.86 -17.33 0.25
CA THR A 81 7.66 -16.51 1.15
C THR A 81 7.91 -15.05 0.69
N SER A 82 7.40 -14.65 -0.48
CA SER A 82 7.58 -13.31 -1.08
C SER A 82 6.47 -12.33 -0.70
N ASP A 83 6.85 -11.09 -0.40
CA ASP A 83 5.95 -9.95 -0.10
C ASP A 83 5.52 -9.16 -1.36
N ALA A 84 5.98 -9.57 -2.54
CA ALA A 84 5.64 -8.90 -3.80
C ALA A 84 4.16 -9.11 -4.16
N HIS A 85 3.56 -8.08 -4.76
CA HIS A 85 2.15 -8.01 -5.17
C HIS A 85 1.67 -9.35 -5.75
N ILE A 86 0.76 -10.00 -5.04
CA ILE A 86 0.12 -11.23 -5.49
C ILE A 86 -0.58 -10.90 -6.81
N LYS A 87 -0.09 -11.42 -7.93
CA LYS A 87 -0.79 -11.27 -9.20
C LYS A 87 -2.13 -12.00 -9.07
N VAL A 88 -3.19 -11.27 -9.38
CA VAL A 88 -4.55 -11.76 -9.27
C VAL A 88 -5.03 -12.08 -10.67
N ASP A 89 -5.25 -13.36 -10.95
CA ASP A 89 -5.91 -13.80 -12.18
C ASP A 89 -7.41 -13.84 -11.91
N THR A 90 -8.20 -13.19 -12.78
CA THR A 90 -9.66 -13.20 -12.68
C THR A 90 -10.21 -13.99 -13.86
N TYR A 91 -10.92 -15.07 -13.57
CA TYR A 91 -11.61 -15.90 -14.54
C TYR A 91 -13.09 -15.63 -14.45
N LYS A 92 -13.69 -15.19 -15.56
CA LYS A 92 -15.13 -15.00 -15.61
C LYS A 92 -15.83 -16.36 -15.56
N LEU A 93 -16.79 -16.51 -14.64
CA LEU A 93 -17.64 -17.69 -14.56
C LEU A 93 -18.86 -17.51 -15.46
N ARG A 94 -19.50 -18.61 -15.87
CA ARG A 94 -20.75 -18.52 -16.64
C ARG A 94 -21.84 -17.84 -15.81
N ASP A 95 -22.80 -17.20 -16.46
CA ASP A 95 -23.93 -16.59 -15.74
C ASP A 95 -24.88 -17.67 -15.21
N LEU A 96 -25.46 -17.43 -14.03
CA LEU A 96 -26.38 -18.37 -13.38
C LEU A 96 -27.80 -18.18 -13.91
N GLU A 97 -28.42 -19.25 -14.41
CA GLU A 97 -29.81 -19.25 -14.86
C GLU A 97 -30.82 -19.38 -13.69
N ALA A 98 -30.40 -19.92 -12.54
CA ALA A 98 -31.23 -20.11 -11.34
C ALA A 98 -30.41 -20.19 -10.03
N ARG A 99 -31.10 -20.03 -8.88
CA ARG A 99 -30.53 -19.98 -7.52
C ARG A 99 -30.22 -21.39 -6.96
N SER A 100 -29.02 -21.92 -7.17
CA SER A 100 -28.45 -22.98 -6.32
C SER A 100 -27.12 -22.50 -5.73
N MET A 101 -26.85 -22.86 -4.47
CA MET A 101 -25.67 -22.42 -3.71
C MET A 101 -24.66 -23.56 -3.43
N THR A 102 -24.79 -24.72 -4.09
CA THR A 102 -23.86 -25.84 -3.91
C THR A 102 -22.55 -25.58 -4.65
N TYR A 103 -21.42 -25.81 -3.97
CA TYR A 103 -20.09 -25.72 -4.55
C TYR A 103 -19.14 -26.62 -3.78
N ASP A 104 -18.07 -27.05 -4.44
CA ASP A 104 -16.96 -27.76 -3.81
C ASP A 104 -15.65 -27.46 -4.57
N PHE A 105 -14.52 -27.59 -3.89
CA PHE A 105 -13.18 -27.30 -4.40
C PHE A 105 -12.17 -28.30 -3.88
N HIS A 106 -11.55 -29.07 -4.78
CA HIS A 106 -10.52 -30.04 -4.41
C HIS A 106 -9.49 -30.20 -5.53
N GLY A 107 -8.21 -30.19 -5.14
CA GLY A 107 -7.07 -30.44 -6.03
C GLY A 107 -7.02 -29.53 -7.27
N GLY A 108 -7.33 -28.25 -7.13
CA GLY A 108 -7.29 -27.28 -8.23
C GLY A 108 -8.50 -27.32 -9.15
N THR A 109 -9.61 -27.96 -8.75
CA THR A 109 -10.85 -27.99 -9.52
C THR A 109 -11.98 -27.40 -8.69
N TYR A 110 -12.58 -26.32 -9.19
CA TYR A 110 -13.77 -25.69 -8.61
C TYR A 110 -15.01 -26.15 -9.37
N VAL A 111 -15.99 -26.64 -8.63
CA VAL A 111 -17.27 -27.08 -9.19
C VAL A 111 -18.38 -26.29 -8.51
N ARG A 112 -19.33 -25.80 -9.30
CA ARG A 112 -20.53 -25.12 -8.79
C ARG A 112 -21.79 -25.69 -9.40
N GLY A 113 -22.83 -25.79 -8.59
CA GLY A 113 -24.15 -26.26 -8.97
C GLY A 113 -25.10 -25.13 -9.39
N SER A 114 -26.02 -25.45 -10.30
CA SER A 114 -27.16 -24.60 -10.67
C SER A 114 -28.43 -25.45 -10.86
N SER A 115 -29.59 -24.83 -10.64
CA SER A 115 -30.89 -25.43 -10.95
C SER A 115 -31.24 -25.17 -12.43
N LEU A 116 -32.14 -25.99 -12.99
CA LEU A 116 -32.71 -25.76 -14.32
C LEU A 116 -33.94 -24.85 -14.22
N LEU A 117 -34.18 -24.03 -15.25
CA LEU A 117 -35.34 -23.14 -15.34
C LEU A 117 -36.66 -23.89 -15.06
N GLY A 118 -37.36 -23.47 -13.98
CA GLY A 118 -38.64 -24.04 -13.57
C GLY A 118 -38.59 -25.26 -12.64
N MET A 119 -37.41 -25.68 -12.15
CA MET A 119 -37.23 -26.91 -11.36
C MET A 119 -36.82 -26.71 -9.89
N GLY A 120 -37.28 -25.65 -9.22
CA GLY A 120 -37.05 -25.44 -7.78
C GLY A 120 -35.58 -25.17 -7.40
N GLU A 121 -35.20 -25.40 -6.13
CA GLU A 121 -33.88 -25.07 -5.57
C GLU A 121 -32.83 -26.21 -5.66
N CYS A 122 -33.16 -27.35 -6.28
CA CYS A 122 -32.25 -28.49 -6.37
C CYS A 122 -31.16 -28.28 -7.43
N THR A 123 -29.97 -28.85 -7.20
CA THR A 123 -28.86 -28.81 -8.16
C THR A 123 -29.08 -29.85 -9.24
N ARG A 124 -29.07 -29.43 -10.50
CA ARG A 124 -29.24 -30.36 -11.64
C ARG A 124 -28.24 -30.15 -12.76
N ARG A 125 -27.48 -29.06 -12.72
CA ARG A 125 -26.37 -28.76 -13.60
C ARG A 125 -25.12 -28.47 -12.78
N LEU A 126 -23.96 -28.95 -13.25
CA LEU A 126 -22.65 -28.59 -12.69
C LEU A 126 -21.81 -27.87 -13.76
N ASP A 127 -21.20 -26.75 -13.39
CA ASP A 127 -20.09 -26.16 -14.17
C ASP A 127 -18.78 -26.47 -13.45
N VAL A 128 -17.80 -26.98 -14.19
CA VAL A 128 -16.50 -27.41 -13.66
C VAL A 128 -15.39 -26.53 -14.24
N TYR A 129 -14.52 -26.05 -13.37
CA TYR A 129 -13.41 -25.16 -13.67
C TYR A 129 -12.11 -25.74 -13.11
N GLN A 130 -11.28 -26.30 -13.99
CA GLN A 130 -9.94 -26.77 -13.65
C GLN A 130 -8.95 -25.60 -13.76
N LEU A 131 -8.19 -25.40 -12.69
CA LEU A 131 -7.21 -24.34 -12.56
C LEU A 131 -5.83 -24.80 -13.09
N PRO A 132 -5.04 -23.93 -13.77
CA PRO A 132 -3.70 -24.26 -14.23
C PRO A 132 -2.70 -24.63 -13.10
N SER A 133 -2.10 -25.81 -13.09
CA SER A 133 -1.18 -26.24 -12.03
C SER A 133 0.18 -26.58 -12.61
N VAL A 134 1.26 -26.06 -12.00
CA VAL A 134 2.61 -26.42 -12.44
C VAL A 134 3.02 -27.75 -11.81
N ASN A 135 2.62 -28.00 -10.56
CA ASN A 135 2.79 -29.31 -9.93
C ASN A 135 2.20 -30.43 -10.81
N LYS A 136 0.97 -30.26 -11.30
CA LYS A 136 0.22 -31.25 -12.10
C LYS A 136 0.43 -31.13 -13.62
N GLY A 137 0.98 -30.01 -14.09
CA GLY A 137 1.12 -29.73 -15.53
C GLY A 137 -0.20 -29.49 -16.25
N THR A 138 -1.21 -29.00 -15.52
CA THR A 138 -2.54 -28.75 -16.07
C THR A 138 -2.68 -27.30 -16.54
N GLU A 139 -3.51 -27.09 -17.55
CA GLU A 139 -3.94 -25.77 -18.00
C GLU A 139 -5.37 -25.46 -17.53
N TRP A 140 -5.81 -24.21 -17.75
CA TRP A 140 -7.19 -23.82 -17.53
C TRP A 140 -8.11 -24.60 -18.46
N LYS A 141 -9.09 -25.29 -17.89
CA LYS A 141 -10.11 -26.04 -18.64
C LYS A 141 -11.46 -25.85 -17.98
N GLU A 142 -12.47 -25.58 -18.79
CA GLU A 142 -13.86 -25.50 -18.34
C GLU A 142 -14.74 -26.49 -19.11
N TRP A 143 -15.65 -27.13 -18.39
CA TRP A 143 -16.71 -27.96 -18.97
C TRP A 143 -17.94 -27.92 -18.07
N SER A 144 -19.02 -28.53 -18.51
CA SER A 144 -20.25 -28.58 -17.74
C SER A 144 -20.98 -29.88 -17.96
N HIS A 145 -21.65 -30.35 -16.91
CA HIS A 145 -22.65 -31.39 -16.96
C HIS A 145 -24.03 -30.69 -17.01
N PRO A 146 -24.59 -30.49 -18.22
CA PRO A 146 -25.74 -29.59 -18.41
C PRO A 146 -27.02 -30.11 -17.78
N ASP A 147 -27.17 -31.43 -17.68
CA ASP A 147 -28.24 -32.10 -16.93
C ASP A 147 -27.68 -33.39 -16.32
N LEU A 148 -27.72 -33.48 -15.00
CA LEU A 148 -27.30 -34.67 -14.23
C LEU A 148 -28.34 -35.80 -14.31
N GLY A 149 -29.57 -35.49 -14.71
CA GLY A 149 -30.71 -36.41 -14.75
C GLY A 149 -31.28 -36.78 -13.37
N VAL A 150 -30.78 -36.16 -12.30
CA VAL A 150 -31.16 -36.39 -10.91
C VAL A 150 -31.15 -35.06 -10.15
N ASP A 151 -32.04 -34.92 -9.18
CA ASP A 151 -32.14 -33.73 -8.35
C ASP A 151 -31.17 -33.84 -7.18
N VAL A 152 -30.02 -33.17 -7.31
CA VAL A 152 -28.91 -33.25 -6.36
C VAL A 152 -29.12 -32.24 -5.24
N ARG A 153 -29.06 -32.72 -4.00
CA ARG A 153 -29.07 -31.90 -2.79
C ARG A 153 -27.68 -31.36 -2.46
N ASP A 154 -26.67 -32.22 -2.56
CA ASP A 154 -25.28 -31.86 -2.29
C ASP A 154 -24.31 -32.77 -3.07
N PHE A 155 -23.07 -32.35 -3.23
CA PHE A 155 -22.04 -33.15 -3.91
C PHE A 155 -20.65 -32.98 -3.30
N ALA A 156 -19.79 -33.97 -3.52
CA ALA A 156 -18.38 -33.92 -3.16
C ALA A 156 -17.50 -34.42 -4.31
N LEU A 157 -16.26 -33.93 -4.41
CA LEU A 157 -15.33 -34.36 -5.45
C LEU A 157 -13.97 -34.88 -4.93
N GLN A 158 -13.37 -35.78 -5.70
CA GLN A 158 -12.03 -36.32 -5.50
C GLN A 158 -11.30 -36.45 -6.84
N THR A 159 -10.46 -35.46 -7.14
CA THR A 159 -9.81 -35.35 -8.46
C THR A 159 -8.76 -36.44 -8.71
N ASP A 160 -8.19 -37.02 -7.65
CA ASP A 160 -7.19 -38.09 -7.77
C ASP A 160 -7.74 -39.42 -8.27
N TYR A 161 -9.06 -39.60 -8.14
CA TYR A 161 -9.76 -40.79 -8.62
C TYR A 161 -10.76 -40.48 -9.74
N ASP A 162 -10.81 -39.25 -10.28
CA ASP A 162 -11.87 -38.81 -11.19
C ASP A 162 -13.29 -39.04 -10.62
N LEU A 163 -13.47 -38.89 -9.30
CA LEU A 163 -14.71 -39.27 -8.62
C LEU A 163 -15.57 -38.05 -8.27
N LEU A 164 -16.83 -38.09 -8.69
CA LEU A 164 -17.90 -37.15 -8.36
C LEU A 164 -19.01 -37.90 -7.61
N ILE A 165 -19.30 -37.46 -6.39
CA ILE A 165 -20.31 -38.05 -5.51
C ILE A 165 -21.52 -37.11 -5.50
N LEU A 166 -22.68 -37.58 -5.94
CA LEU A 166 -23.93 -36.80 -5.93
C LEU A 166 -24.91 -37.41 -4.95
N ILE A 167 -25.53 -36.58 -4.11
CA ILE A 167 -26.52 -37.02 -3.13
C ILE A 167 -27.91 -36.60 -3.60
N GLU A 168 -28.74 -37.59 -3.93
CA GLU A 168 -30.15 -37.45 -4.26
C GLU A 168 -31.00 -37.81 -3.04
N ALA A 169 -31.96 -36.93 -2.70
CA ALA A 169 -32.96 -37.17 -1.68
C ALA A 169 -34.32 -36.59 -2.14
N ASP A 170 -35.38 -37.39 -2.00
CA ASP A 170 -36.74 -37.04 -2.45
C ASP A 170 -37.28 -35.76 -1.78
N GLU A 171 -38.23 -35.08 -2.44
CA GLU A 171 -38.95 -33.95 -1.83
C GLU A 171 -39.75 -34.38 -0.59
N PRO A 172 -39.87 -33.50 0.42
CA PRO A 172 -40.76 -33.77 1.54
C PRO A 172 -42.18 -33.99 1.01
N VAL A 173 -42.80 -35.11 1.36
CA VAL A 173 -44.22 -35.32 1.09
C VAL A 173 -44.98 -34.21 1.81
N SER A 174 -45.39 -33.19 1.06
CA SER A 174 -46.32 -32.19 1.58
C SER A 174 -47.67 -32.89 1.73
N ASP A 175 -48.00 -33.30 2.96
CA ASP A 175 -49.35 -33.72 3.31
C ASP A 175 -50.30 -32.52 3.22
N SER A 176 -50.62 -32.13 1.99
CA SER A 176 -51.72 -31.24 1.65
C SER A 176 -53.00 -32.06 1.41
N ALA A 177 -53.33 -32.96 2.34
CA ALA A 177 -54.70 -33.45 2.52
C ALA A 177 -54.87 -34.11 3.91
N THR A 178 -55.61 -33.42 4.78
CA THR A 178 -56.32 -33.94 5.98
C THR A 178 -55.52 -34.42 7.20
N LEU A 179 -55.12 -33.48 8.07
CA LEU A 179 -55.51 -33.33 9.49
C LEU A 179 -54.49 -32.44 10.26
N PRO A 180 -54.93 -31.60 11.22
CA PRO A 180 -54.01 -30.77 11.99
C PRO A 180 -53.52 -31.52 13.26
N ARG A 181 -52.24 -31.30 13.60
CA ARG A 181 -51.55 -31.57 14.88
C ARG A 181 -50.77 -32.90 15.01
N PHE A 182 -49.50 -32.75 15.41
CA PHE A 182 -48.61 -33.73 16.06
C PHE A 182 -48.29 -35.03 15.29
N GLY A 183 -47.05 -35.12 14.77
CA GLY A 183 -46.33 -36.39 14.61
C GLY A 183 -45.97 -36.78 13.17
N ALA A 184 -44.80 -36.36 12.70
CA ALA A 184 -44.02 -37.28 11.89
C ALA A 184 -43.62 -38.44 12.82
N SER A 185 -43.95 -39.68 12.46
CA SER A 185 -43.53 -40.86 13.24
C SER A 185 -42.00 -40.87 13.32
N PRO A 186 -41.37 -41.08 14.50
CA PRO A 186 -39.93 -41.30 14.62
C PRO A 186 -39.41 -42.48 13.79
N ASP A 187 -40.31 -43.36 13.33
CA ASP A 187 -40.01 -44.61 12.65
C ASP A 187 -40.14 -44.55 11.10
N ALA A 188 -40.50 -43.39 10.52
CA ALA A 188 -40.51 -43.28 9.06
C ALA A 188 -39.07 -43.19 8.53
N ILE A 189 -38.81 -43.78 7.36
CA ILE A 189 -37.48 -43.93 6.76
C ILE A 189 -37.43 -43.16 5.44
N GLN A 190 -36.36 -42.40 5.23
CA GLN A 190 -36.05 -41.70 3.99
C GLN A 190 -34.98 -42.48 3.21
N HIS A 191 -35.23 -42.69 1.93
CA HIS A 191 -34.24 -43.27 1.03
C HIS A 191 -33.36 -42.15 0.46
N ILE A 192 -32.04 -42.33 0.61
CA ILE A 192 -31.01 -41.48 0.01
C ILE A 192 -30.27 -42.32 -1.02
N LYS A 193 -30.03 -41.73 -2.20
CA LYS A 193 -29.19 -42.33 -3.23
C LYS A 193 -27.91 -41.53 -3.38
N ILE A 194 -26.79 -42.22 -3.29
CA ILE A 194 -25.46 -41.68 -3.49
C ILE A 194 -24.97 -42.17 -4.85
N HIS A 195 -24.87 -41.28 -5.82
CA HIS A 195 -24.39 -41.58 -7.17
C HIS A 195 -22.89 -41.37 -7.25
N LEU A 196 -22.18 -42.39 -7.74
CA LEU A 196 -20.74 -42.39 -7.97
C LEU A 196 -20.49 -42.25 -9.47
N ARG A 197 -20.06 -41.06 -9.89
CA ARG A 197 -19.85 -40.70 -11.30
C ARG A 197 -18.40 -40.28 -11.55
N SER A 198 -18.00 -40.34 -12.81
CA SER A 198 -16.76 -39.72 -13.28
C SER A 198 -16.93 -38.20 -13.31
N LEU A 199 -15.98 -37.45 -12.74
CA LEU A 199 -16.01 -35.99 -12.75
C LEU A 199 -15.82 -35.45 -14.17
N GLU A 200 -14.95 -36.06 -14.95
CA GLU A 200 -14.68 -35.69 -16.35
C GLU A 200 -15.89 -35.95 -17.25
N THR A 201 -16.52 -37.13 -17.16
CA THR A 201 -17.55 -37.56 -18.14
C THR A 201 -18.99 -37.46 -17.65
N GLY A 202 -19.22 -37.35 -16.34
CA GLY A 202 -20.55 -37.37 -15.73
C GLY A 202 -21.27 -38.73 -15.80
N GLN A 203 -20.61 -39.77 -16.32
CA GLN A 203 -21.13 -41.14 -16.42
C GLN A 203 -20.85 -41.94 -15.14
N PRO A 204 -21.52 -43.09 -14.91
CA PRO A 204 -21.19 -44.00 -13.81
C PRO A 204 -19.69 -44.29 -13.74
N HIS A 205 -19.10 -44.19 -12.54
CA HIS A 205 -17.65 -44.31 -12.37
C HIS A 205 -17.17 -45.74 -12.74
N PRO A 206 -16.13 -45.91 -13.58
CA PRO A 206 -15.75 -47.22 -14.13
C PRO A 206 -15.25 -48.22 -13.08
N VAL A 207 -14.73 -47.74 -11.95
CA VAL A 207 -14.24 -48.58 -10.84
C VAL A 207 -15.36 -48.94 -9.85
N ALA A 208 -16.49 -48.24 -9.87
CA ALA A 208 -17.60 -48.52 -8.97
C ALA A 208 -18.45 -49.67 -9.52
N ILE A 209 -18.38 -50.85 -8.89
CA ILE A 209 -19.23 -52.01 -9.24
C ILE A 209 -20.71 -51.65 -9.04
N ARG A 210 -20.99 -50.86 -8.00
CA ARG A 210 -22.33 -50.32 -7.70
C ARG A 210 -22.26 -48.79 -7.78
N PRO A 211 -22.57 -48.21 -8.95
CA PRO A 211 -22.47 -46.76 -9.14
C PRO A 211 -23.57 -45.96 -8.40
N ILE A 212 -24.56 -46.64 -7.82
CA ILE A 212 -25.57 -46.05 -6.95
C ILE A 212 -25.56 -46.83 -5.65
N ILE A 213 -25.29 -46.13 -4.54
CA ILE A 213 -25.41 -46.66 -3.18
C ILE A 213 -26.71 -46.13 -2.60
N GLU A 214 -27.61 -47.04 -2.22
CA GLU A 214 -28.86 -46.69 -1.56
C GLU A 214 -28.68 -46.86 -0.05
N CYS A 215 -29.16 -45.88 0.71
CA CYS A 215 -29.15 -45.99 2.16
C CYS A 215 -30.38 -45.34 2.78
N GLU A 216 -30.85 -45.94 3.86
CA GLU A 216 -32.03 -45.51 4.60
C GLU A 216 -31.61 -44.69 5.82
N VAL A 217 -32.13 -43.47 5.95
CA VAL A 217 -31.95 -42.64 7.16
C VAL A 217 -33.31 -42.32 7.78
N PRO A 218 -33.38 -42.01 9.08
CA PRO A 218 -34.65 -41.64 9.70
C PRO A 218 -35.30 -40.42 9.02
N SER A 219 -36.61 -40.46 8.77
CA SER A 219 -37.32 -39.42 8.02
C SER A 219 -37.43 -38.09 8.76
N TYR A 220 -37.20 -38.04 10.07
CA TYR A 220 -37.09 -36.74 10.76
C TYR A 220 -35.88 -35.93 10.27
N MET A 221 -34.94 -36.56 9.55
CA MET A 221 -33.84 -35.87 8.88
C MET A 221 -34.28 -35.15 7.58
N GLN A 222 -35.52 -35.34 7.09
CA GLN A 222 -35.99 -35.02 5.73
C GLN A 222 -35.91 -33.55 5.27
N SER A 223 -36.21 -32.55 6.11
CA SER A 223 -36.32 -31.16 5.64
C SER A 223 -35.15 -30.25 6.01
N MET A 224 -34.20 -30.74 6.82
CA MET A 224 -33.09 -29.95 7.36
C MET A 224 -31.77 -30.74 7.38
N CYS A 225 -31.61 -31.72 6.47
CA CYS A 225 -30.37 -32.48 6.37
C CYS A 225 -29.28 -31.70 5.62
N SER A 226 -28.14 -31.47 6.25
CA SER A 226 -26.89 -31.13 5.56
C SER A 226 -26.02 -32.36 5.41
N PHE A 227 -25.30 -32.44 4.30
CA PHE A 227 -24.42 -33.56 3.99
C PHE A 227 -22.96 -33.12 4.01
N TYR A 228 -22.07 -34.02 4.40
CA TYR A 228 -20.64 -33.83 4.26
C TYR A 228 -19.99 -35.17 3.95
N ALA A 229 -19.11 -35.22 2.96
CA ALA A 229 -18.45 -36.45 2.55
C ALA A 229 -16.94 -36.27 2.41
N GLN A 230 -16.19 -37.31 2.77
CA GLN A 230 -14.75 -37.41 2.52
C GLN A 230 -14.42 -38.81 1.98
N VAL A 231 -13.36 -38.89 1.19
CA VAL A 231 -12.87 -40.13 0.60
C VAL A 231 -11.40 -40.33 0.96
N VAL A 232 -11.06 -41.56 1.34
CA VAL A 232 -9.67 -42.01 1.55
C VAL A 232 -9.52 -43.37 0.87
N GLY A 233 -8.79 -43.41 -0.24
CA GLY A 233 -8.65 -44.62 -1.06
C GLY A 233 -10.02 -45.14 -1.49
N ARG A 234 -10.31 -46.41 -1.17
CA ARG A 234 -11.61 -47.05 -1.42
C ARG A 234 -12.73 -46.67 -0.45
N TYR A 235 -12.45 -45.92 0.62
CA TYR A 235 -13.47 -45.56 1.61
C TYR A 235 -14.14 -44.23 1.29
N LEU A 236 -15.48 -44.24 1.28
CA LEU A 236 -16.33 -43.06 1.24
C LEU A 236 -17.07 -42.97 2.58
N ALA A 237 -16.85 -41.90 3.32
CA ALA A 237 -17.62 -41.59 4.51
C ALA A 237 -18.60 -40.45 4.22
N VAL A 238 -19.87 -40.62 4.61
CA VAL A 238 -20.91 -39.59 4.47
C VAL A 238 -21.55 -39.33 5.83
N PHE A 239 -21.58 -38.06 6.19
CA PHE A 239 -22.12 -37.50 7.43
C PHE A 239 -23.46 -36.85 7.13
N PHE A 240 -24.50 -37.39 7.75
CA PHE A 240 -25.88 -36.95 7.64
C PHE A 240 -26.20 -36.13 8.88
N GLN A 241 -26.50 -34.84 8.75
CA GLN A 241 -26.72 -33.96 9.91
C GLN A 241 -28.08 -33.28 9.83
N VAL A 242 -28.84 -33.20 10.93
CA VAL A 242 -30.11 -32.46 11.02
C VAL A 242 -29.91 -31.12 11.73
N LEU A 243 -30.27 -30.02 11.06
CA LEU A 243 -29.95 -28.66 11.53
C LEU A 243 -30.82 -28.16 12.71
N ALA A 244 -32.01 -28.71 12.96
CA ALA A 244 -32.77 -28.45 14.19
C ALA A 244 -33.94 -29.43 14.41
N TRP A 245 -33.78 -30.44 15.27
CA TRP A 245 -34.92 -31.20 15.81
C TRP A 245 -35.13 -30.83 17.28
N ARG A 246 -36.24 -30.15 17.60
CA ARG A 246 -36.59 -29.70 18.98
C ARG A 246 -35.49 -28.89 19.70
N GLY A 247 -34.65 -28.17 18.96
CA GLY A 247 -33.54 -27.39 19.52
C GLY A 247 -32.25 -28.17 19.75
N SER A 248 -32.19 -29.43 19.33
CA SER A 248 -30.98 -30.26 19.33
C SER A 248 -30.60 -30.70 17.92
N ARG A 249 -29.31 -30.82 17.66
CA ARG A 249 -28.76 -31.33 16.39
C ARG A 249 -28.46 -32.81 16.55
N CYS A 250 -28.76 -33.60 15.52
CA CYS A 250 -28.38 -35.00 15.48
C CYS A 250 -27.66 -35.32 14.18
N TYR A 251 -26.79 -36.31 14.22
CA TYR A 251 -26.05 -36.77 13.05
C TYR A 251 -25.97 -38.29 13.01
N GLU A 252 -25.68 -38.82 11.83
CA GLU A 252 -25.28 -40.20 11.59
C GLU A 252 -24.09 -40.20 10.62
N LEU A 253 -23.07 -41.03 10.86
CA LEU A 253 -21.95 -41.20 9.94
C LEU A 253 -21.93 -42.62 9.40
N ARG A 254 -21.82 -42.78 8.09
CA ARG A 254 -21.70 -44.10 7.46
C ARG A 254 -20.49 -44.14 6.54
N ILE A 255 -19.84 -45.30 6.49
CA ILE A 255 -18.59 -45.52 5.78
C ILE A 255 -18.78 -46.70 4.84
N TRP A 256 -18.62 -46.47 3.55
CA TRP A 256 -18.70 -47.48 2.51
C TRP A 256 -17.35 -47.71 1.86
N ASP A 257 -17.17 -48.89 1.31
CA ASP A 257 -16.26 -49.10 0.20
C ASP A 257 -16.98 -48.69 -1.09
N TRP A 258 -16.60 -47.57 -1.68
CA TRP A 258 -17.28 -47.02 -2.85
C TRP A 258 -17.00 -47.83 -4.13
N THR A 259 -15.91 -48.61 -4.16
CA THR A 259 -15.58 -49.45 -5.32
C THR A 259 -16.50 -50.67 -5.41
N THR A 260 -16.95 -51.19 -4.27
CA THR A 260 -17.86 -52.34 -4.19
C THR A 260 -19.30 -51.95 -3.85
N GLY A 261 -19.52 -50.77 -3.29
CA GLY A 261 -20.80 -50.31 -2.74
C GLY A 261 -21.18 -50.99 -1.41
N LYS A 262 -20.22 -51.61 -0.71
CA LYS A 262 -20.47 -52.30 0.56
C LYS A 262 -20.33 -51.35 1.75
N LEU A 263 -21.29 -51.37 2.67
CA LEU A 263 -21.17 -50.65 3.94
C LEU A 263 -20.11 -51.34 4.82
N ILE A 264 -19.12 -50.58 5.28
CA ILE A 264 -17.98 -51.06 6.07
C ILE A 264 -18.23 -50.85 7.57
N SER A 265 -18.69 -49.66 7.96
CA SER A 265 -18.92 -49.29 9.36
C SER A 265 -19.82 -48.05 9.43
N TYR A 266 -20.31 -47.73 10.63
CA TYR A 266 -21.11 -46.54 10.90
C TYR A 266 -20.85 -45.99 12.31
N ILE A 267 -21.23 -44.75 12.58
CA ILE A 267 -21.37 -44.19 13.93
C ILE A 267 -22.87 -43.96 14.13
N GLU A 268 -23.39 -44.48 15.23
CA GLU A 268 -24.82 -44.41 15.58
C GLU A 268 -25.31 -42.98 15.73
N SER A 269 -26.62 -42.80 15.58
CA SER A 269 -27.24 -41.49 15.69
C SER A 269 -27.01 -40.88 17.08
N SER A 270 -26.32 -39.75 17.14
CA SER A 270 -26.07 -39.02 18.40
C SER A 270 -26.69 -37.62 18.35
N ILE A 271 -27.08 -37.11 19.53
CA ILE A 271 -27.68 -35.78 19.74
C ILE A 271 -26.64 -34.81 20.33
N ASP A 272 -25.36 -35.18 20.34
CA ASP A 272 -24.27 -34.37 20.90
C ASP A 272 -23.99 -33.09 20.10
N GLY A 273 -24.61 -32.90 18.94
CA GLY A 273 -24.53 -31.68 18.14
C GLY A 273 -23.32 -31.53 17.23
N ALA A 274 -22.57 -32.62 16.95
CA ALA A 274 -21.50 -32.61 15.95
C ALA A 274 -21.97 -32.18 14.55
N GLU A 275 -21.09 -31.48 13.81
CA GLU A 275 -21.42 -30.87 12.52
C GLU A 275 -20.52 -31.32 11.37
N SER A 276 -19.50 -32.11 11.65
CA SER A 276 -18.46 -32.48 10.68
C SER A 276 -17.65 -33.65 11.21
N PHE A 277 -16.83 -34.24 10.35
CA PHE A 277 -15.85 -35.24 10.74
C PHE A 277 -14.58 -35.04 9.90
N THR A 278 -13.50 -35.73 10.24
CA THR A 278 -12.35 -35.86 9.33
C THR A 278 -11.62 -37.18 9.51
N PHE A 279 -11.04 -37.72 8.45
CA PHE A 279 -10.13 -38.86 8.53
C PHE A 279 -8.76 -38.45 9.10
N LEU A 280 -8.29 -39.17 10.12
CA LEU A 280 -6.92 -39.10 10.66
C LEU A 280 -6.02 -40.24 10.15
N SER A 281 -6.60 -41.24 9.52
CA SER A 281 -5.90 -42.26 8.75
C SER A 281 -6.92 -42.96 7.86
N ASP A 282 -6.53 -44.03 7.17
CA ASP A 282 -7.49 -44.89 6.47
C ASP A 282 -8.43 -45.68 7.40
N ARG A 283 -8.28 -45.56 8.73
CA ARG A 283 -9.05 -46.29 9.76
C ARG A 283 -9.54 -45.45 10.94
N LEU A 284 -9.08 -44.22 11.07
CA LEU A 284 -9.37 -43.35 12.21
C LEU A 284 -10.18 -42.15 11.76
N ILE A 285 -11.25 -41.86 12.48
CA ILE A 285 -12.15 -40.73 12.23
C ILE A 285 -12.24 -39.88 13.49
N LEU A 286 -12.18 -38.57 13.32
CA LEU A 286 -12.41 -37.60 14.39
C LEU A 286 -13.78 -36.95 14.23
N VAL A 287 -14.55 -36.90 15.32
CA VAL A 287 -15.83 -36.19 15.42
C VAL A 287 -15.76 -35.14 16.56
N PRO A 288 -16.05 -33.86 16.30
CA PRO A 288 -16.06 -32.81 17.31
C PRO A 288 -17.45 -32.72 17.98
N CYS A 289 -17.51 -32.92 19.29
CA CYS A 289 -18.75 -33.02 20.06
C CYS A 289 -18.87 -31.85 21.06
N PRO A 290 -19.85 -30.93 20.94
CA PRO A 290 -19.94 -29.74 21.80
C PRO A 290 -20.55 -29.96 23.19
N ILE A 291 -21.27 -31.06 23.43
CA ILE A 291 -21.98 -31.35 24.69
C ILE A 291 -21.79 -32.80 25.14
N ILE A 292 -22.00 -33.03 26.44
CA ILE A 292 -22.03 -34.37 27.05
C ILE A 292 -23.31 -34.51 27.87
N PHE A 293 -23.92 -35.70 27.82
CA PHE A 293 -25.01 -36.08 28.70
C PHE A 293 -24.45 -36.69 30.00
N THR A 294 -24.83 -36.16 31.15
CA THR A 294 -24.47 -36.76 32.44
C THR A 294 -25.31 -38.01 32.71
N ILE A 295 -24.87 -38.82 33.68
CA ILE A 295 -25.57 -40.03 34.13
C ILE A 295 -27.01 -39.72 34.62
N ASP A 296 -27.25 -38.48 35.07
CA ASP A 296 -28.55 -38.00 35.54
C ASP A 296 -29.46 -37.48 34.39
N GLY A 297 -28.98 -37.51 33.14
CA GLY A 297 -29.71 -37.04 31.95
C GLY A 297 -29.64 -35.52 31.72
N GLU A 298 -28.83 -34.79 32.50
CA GLU A 298 -28.62 -33.36 32.30
C GLU A 298 -27.54 -33.08 31.24
N LEU A 299 -27.80 -32.08 30.39
CA LEU A 299 -26.90 -31.60 29.35
C LEU A 299 -25.82 -30.69 29.94
N LYS A 300 -24.54 -31.01 29.70
CA LYS A 300 -23.40 -30.13 30.00
C LYS A 300 -22.65 -29.73 28.74
N HIS A 301 -22.39 -28.43 28.60
CA HIS A 301 -21.54 -27.86 27.55
C HIS A 301 -20.06 -28.12 27.84
N GLN A 302 -19.64 -29.37 27.61
CA GLN A 302 -18.24 -29.81 27.71
C GLN A 302 -17.79 -30.34 26.36
N ALA A 303 -17.19 -29.44 25.57
CA ALA A 303 -16.70 -29.78 24.24
C ALA A 303 -15.54 -30.79 24.29
N HIS A 304 -15.53 -31.73 23.36
CA HIS A 304 -14.49 -32.77 23.26
C HIS A 304 -14.35 -33.28 21.81
N LEU A 305 -13.23 -33.93 21.51
CA LEU A 305 -12.94 -34.52 20.20
C LEU A 305 -12.88 -36.04 20.36
N ASP A 306 -13.82 -36.75 19.73
CA ASP A 306 -13.89 -38.20 19.76
C ASP A 306 -13.13 -38.82 18.59
N ILE A 307 -12.29 -39.81 18.89
CA ILE A 307 -11.53 -40.58 17.91
C ILE A 307 -12.13 -41.97 17.80
N TYR A 308 -12.70 -42.28 16.64
CA TYR A 308 -13.27 -43.57 16.31
C TYR A 308 -12.30 -44.38 15.45
N LYS A 309 -12.22 -45.68 15.71
CA LYS A 309 -11.57 -46.66 14.85
C LYS A 309 -12.62 -47.58 14.25
N PHE A 310 -12.52 -47.86 12.96
CA PHE A 310 -13.32 -48.88 12.31
C PHE A 310 -12.45 -49.94 11.64
N ASP A 311 -12.95 -51.18 11.59
CA ASP A 311 -12.28 -52.32 10.98
C ASP A 311 -13.17 -52.91 9.86
N GLU A 312 -12.57 -53.52 8.84
CA GLU A 312 -13.33 -54.21 7.79
C GLU A 312 -14.02 -55.47 8.34
N PRO A 313 -15.26 -55.77 7.90
CA PRO A 313 -15.92 -57.04 8.23
C PRO A 313 -15.12 -58.22 7.66
N SER A 314 -14.92 -59.27 8.47
CA SER A 314 -14.08 -60.43 8.13
C SER A 314 -14.64 -61.33 7.02
N SER A 315 -15.93 -61.23 6.70
CA SER A 315 -16.57 -61.84 5.53
C SER A 315 -17.81 -61.05 5.08
N ASP A 316 -18.38 -61.41 3.94
CA ASP A 316 -19.59 -60.75 3.40
C ASP A 316 -20.88 -61.05 4.17
N ASP A 317 -20.92 -62.13 4.95
CA ASP A 317 -22.10 -62.56 5.74
C ASP A 317 -22.14 -61.99 7.17
N VAL A 318 -21.12 -61.23 7.60
CA VAL A 318 -21.05 -60.67 8.96
C VAL A 318 -21.77 -59.32 8.99
N THR A 319 -22.66 -59.15 9.98
CA THR A 319 -23.33 -57.87 10.27
C THR A 319 -22.31 -56.75 10.46
N VAL A 320 -22.49 -55.66 9.73
CA VAL A 320 -21.67 -54.44 9.86
C VAL A 320 -21.64 -53.99 11.32
N ARG A 321 -20.46 -53.64 11.82
CA ARG A 321 -20.28 -53.18 13.20
C ARG A 321 -20.15 -51.66 13.24
N PRO A 322 -20.59 -51.01 14.34
CA PRO A 322 -20.31 -49.60 14.55
C PRO A 322 -18.81 -49.37 14.79
N ALA A 323 -18.33 -48.18 14.46
CA ALA A 323 -16.98 -47.76 14.76
C ALA A 323 -16.78 -47.67 16.28
N CYS A 324 -15.61 -48.07 16.76
CA CYS A 324 -15.30 -48.09 18.18
C CYS A 324 -14.65 -46.78 18.62
N LEU A 325 -15.19 -46.14 19.67
CA LEU A 325 -14.55 -45.00 20.31
C LEU A 325 -13.25 -45.45 21.00
N VAL A 326 -12.13 -44.86 20.59
CA VAL A 326 -10.79 -45.16 21.11
C VAL A 326 -10.41 -44.20 22.22
N THR A 327 -10.62 -42.91 22.02
CA THR A 327 -10.26 -41.87 22.98
C THR A 327 -11.04 -40.58 22.72
N SER A 328 -11.19 -39.78 23.78
CA SER A 328 -11.86 -38.47 23.75
C SER A 328 -10.93 -37.40 24.34
N PHE A 329 -10.64 -36.36 23.56
CA PHE A 329 -9.83 -35.21 23.98
C PHE A 329 -10.73 -34.07 24.46
N PHE A 330 -10.75 -33.82 25.76
CA PHE A 330 -11.64 -32.85 26.37
C PHE A 330 -11.07 -31.44 26.32
N LEU A 331 -11.92 -30.47 25.92
CA LEU A 331 -11.63 -29.05 26.06
C LEU A 331 -11.92 -28.58 27.51
N PRO A 332 -11.39 -27.41 27.92
CA PRO A 332 -11.75 -26.78 29.18
C PRO A 332 -13.25 -26.55 29.31
N ALA A 333 -13.78 -26.58 30.53
CA ALA A 333 -15.16 -26.17 30.78
C ALA A 333 -15.29 -24.64 30.74
N ALA A 334 -16.37 -24.12 30.18
CA ALA A 334 -16.65 -22.68 30.23
C ALA A 334 -16.87 -22.23 31.68
N ALA A 335 -16.24 -21.12 32.07
CA ALA A 335 -16.35 -20.52 33.40
C ALA A 335 -17.75 -19.95 33.71
N ASP A 336 -18.52 -19.62 32.67
CA ASP A 336 -19.79 -18.89 32.74
C ASP A 336 -20.93 -19.75 32.16
N ALA A 337 -22.01 -19.95 32.93
CA ALA A 337 -23.18 -20.72 32.52
C ALA A 337 -24.06 -20.01 31.45
N GLN A 338 -23.73 -18.77 31.07
CA GLN A 338 -24.50 -17.96 30.12
C GLN A 338 -23.98 -17.99 28.68
N SER A 339 -23.11 -18.96 28.34
CA SER A 339 -22.54 -19.13 27.00
C SER A 339 -22.83 -20.52 26.45
N ILE A 340 -23.33 -20.62 25.21
CA ILE A 340 -23.65 -21.88 24.54
C ILE A 340 -22.84 -21.99 23.25
N ILE A 341 -22.11 -23.10 23.06
CA ILE A 341 -21.45 -23.39 21.79
C ILE A 341 -22.53 -23.65 20.73
N SER A 342 -22.63 -22.76 19.75
CA SER A 342 -23.59 -22.82 18.63
C SER A 342 -22.98 -23.40 17.35
N ARG A 343 -21.64 -23.38 17.23
CA ARG A 343 -20.91 -24.05 16.16
C ARG A 343 -19.69 -24.80 16.69
N PHE A 344 -19.52 -26.07 16.34
CA PHE A 344 -18.32 -26.85 16.66
C PHE A 344 -17.98 -27.83 15.53
N SER A 345 -17.07 -27.43 14.65
CA SER A 345 -16.77 -28.19 13.43
C SER A 345 -15.26 -28.37 13.21
N CYS A 346 -14.85 -29.50 12.66
CA CYS A 346 -13.46 -29.84 12.37
C CYS A 346 -13.19 -29.91 10.86
N ARG A 347 -11.95 -29.63 10.46
CA ARG A 347 -11.41 -29.85 9.11
C ARG A 347 -9.93 -30.25 9.20
N CYS A 348 -9.52 -31.15 8.30
CA CYS A 348 -8.11 -31.52 8.09
C CYS A 348 -7.97 -31.94 6.63
N GLU A 349 -7.46 -31.05 5.79
CA GLU A 349 -7.28 -31.27 4.35
C GLU A 349 -5.81 -31.09 3.96
N PRO A 350 -5.26 -31.86 2.99
CA PRO A 350 -5.91 -32.96 2.30
C PRO A 350 -6.15 -34.17 3.22
N ALA A 351 -7.12 -35.00 2.82
CA ALA A 351 -7.35 -36.31 3.43
C ALA A 351 -6.06 -37.16 3.46
N PRO A 352 -5.89 -38.07 4.44
CA PRO A 352 -4.68 -38.87 4.56
C PRO A 352 -4.48 -39.78 3.35
N SER A 353 -3.22 -40.02 2.98
CA SER A 353 -2.89 -40.99 1.93
C SER A 353 -3.37 -42.39 2.31
N PRO A 354 -4.00 -43.14 1.38
CA PRO A 354 -4.47 -44.49 1.67
C PRO A 354 -3.30 -45.44 1.88
N SER A 355 -3.50 -46.47 2.70
CA SER A 355 -2.55 -47.57 2.77
C SER A 355 -2.55 -48.37 1.46
N ALA A 356 -1.47 -49.12 1.19
CA ALA A 356 -1.39 -49.98 0.01
C ALA A 356 -2.55 -50.99 -0.13
N LYS A 357 -3.23 -51.33 0.98
CA LYS A 357 -4.41 -52.22 0.99
C LYS A 357 -5.71 -51.53 0.59
N THR A 358 -5.76 -50.21 0.69
CA THR A 358 -6.96 -49.38 0.51
C THR A 358 -6.83 -48.44 -0.69
N ALA A 359 -5.65 -48.36 -1.30
CA ALA A 359 -5.37 -47.60 -2.50
C ALA A 359 -6.23 -48.07 -3.68
N VAL A 360 -6.76 -47.09 -4.41
CA VAL A 360 -7.46 -47.29 -5.69
C VAL A 360 -6.54 -46.79 -6.79
N SER A 361 -6.68 -47.32 -8.01
CA SER A 361 -5.91 -46.86 -9.16
C SER A 361 -6.00 -45.34 -9.31
N TYR A 362 -4.85 -44.68 -9.23
CA TYR A 362 -4.71 -43.24 -9.38
C TYR A 362 -5.07 -42.84 -10.82
N ALA A 363 -6.08 -41.98 -10.97
CA ALA A 363 -6.52 -41.43 -12.25
C ALA A 363 -6.13 -39.95 -12.42
N GLY A 364 -5.56 -39.35 -11.38
CA GLY A 364 -5.12 -37.96 -11.38
C GLY A 364 -3.90 -37.68 -12.25
N HIS A 365 -3.60 -36.39 -12.40
CA HIS A 365 -2.45 -35.92 -13.16
C HIS A 365 -1.12 -36.23 -12.44
N PRO A 366 -0.04 -36.54 -13.17
CA PRO A 366 1.27 -36.74 -12.57
C PRO A 366 1.77 -35.46 -11.88
N ARG A 367 2.47 -35.59 -10.75
CA ARG A 367 2.88 -34.49 -9.88
C ARG A 367 4.40 -34.34 -9.77
N ILE A 368 4.86 -33.17 -9.34
CA ILE A 368 6.26 -32.91 -8.97
C ILE A 368 6.48 -33.21 -7.49
N TYR A 369 5.49 -33.03 -6.63
CA TYR A 369 5.56 -33.29 -5.20
C TYR A 369 4.16 -33.56 -4.62
N ASP A 370 4.11 -34.26 -3.48
CA ASP A 370 2.92 -34.43 -2.66
C ASP A 370 3.17 -33.92 -1.24
N LEU A 371 2.12 -33.49 -0.54
CA LEU A 371 2.22 -33.08 0.87
C LEU A 371 2.53 -34.30 1.75
N ALA A 372 3.52 -34.18 2.64
CA ALA A 372 3.79 -35.23 3.60
C ALA A 372 2.59 -35.42 4.56
N PRO A 373 2.11 -36.66 4.80
CA PRO A 373 0.93 -36.92 5.66
C PRO A 373 1.01 -36.30 7.06
N GLU A 374 2.22 -36.16 7.60
CA GLU A 374 2.54 -35.55 8.88
C GLU A 374 2.43 -34.01 8.90
N ASN A 375 2.59 -33.35 7.75
CA ASN A 375 2.63 -31.90 7.62
C ASN A 375 1.23 -31.33 7.38
N ARG A 376 0.32 -31.61 8.32
CA ARG A 376 -1.05 -31.09 8.35
C ARG A 376 -1.34 -30.41 9.68
N VAL A 377 -2.39 -29.59 9.70
CA VAL A 377 -2.97 -29.04 10.93
C VAL A 377 -4.44 -29.42 10.99
N LEU A 378 -4.90 -29.91 12.14
CA LEU A 378 -6.32 -30.08 12.40
C LEU A 378 -6.89 -28.74 12.85
N CYS A 379 -7.95 -28.28 12.20
CA CYS A 379 -8.61 -27.03 12.51
C CYS A 379 -9.99 -27.27 13.10
N ILE A 380 -10.28 -26.69 14.27
CA ILE A 380 -11.60 -26.71 14.91
C ILE A 380 -12.14 -25.29 14.95
N ALA A 381 -13.27 -25.06 14.28
CA ALA A 381 -14.01 -23.80 14.32
C ALA A 381 -15.06 -23.84 15.43
N ILE A 382 -15.05 -22.81 16.29
CA ILE A 382 -15.90 -22.70 17.47
C ILE A 382 -16.67 -21.38 17.41
N GLU A 383 -18.00 -21.44 17.46
CA GLU A 383 -18.87 -20.26 17.63
C GLU A 383 -19.68 -20.43 18.91
N ALA A 384 -19.74 -19.40 19.75
CA ALA A 384 -20.55 -19.38 20.95
C ALA A 384 -21.55 -18.22 20.94
N LEU A 385 -22.75 -18.49 21.43
CA LEU A 385 -23.81 -17.54 21.67
C LEU A 385 -23.79 -17.13 23.15
N ASN A 386 -23.62 -15.84 23.43
CA ASN A 386 -23.55 -15.28 24.78
C ASN A 386 -24.84 -14.51 25.10
N PHE A 387 -25.47 -14.81 26.24
CA PHE A 387 -26.70 -14.16 26.69
C PHE A 387 -26.39 -13.02 27.68
N ARG A 388 -26.87 -11.79 27.43
CA ARG A 388 -26.70 -10.65 28.34
C ARG A 388 -27.85 -10.57 29.36
N THR A 389 -27.54 -10.37 30.65
CA THR A 389 -28.53 -10.31 31.75
C THR A 389 -29.36 -9.03 31.78
N ASP A 390 -28.84 -7.91 31.26
CA ASP A 390 -29.36 -6.59 31.63
C ASP A 390 -30.27 -5.95 30.55
N HIS A 391 -30.18 -6.39 29.28
CA HIS A 391 -30.91 -5.80 28.14
C HIS A 391 -31.54 -6.81 27.15
N GLY A 392 -31.47 -8.12 27.42
CA GLY A 392 -32.07 -9.14 26.54
C GLY A 392 -31.37 -9.36 25.19
N GLY A 393 -30.23 -8.71 24.93
CA GLY A 393 -29.44 -8.88 23.70
C GLY A 393 -28.61 -10.17 23.68
N ARG A 394 -28.39 -10.72 22.47
CA ARG A 394 -27.51 -11.88 22.20
C ARG A 394 -26.27 -11.40 21.46
N SER A 395 -25.08 -11.88 21.84
CA SER A 395 -23.86 -11.66 21.06
C SER A 395 -23.23 -12.99 20.64
N ARG A 396 -22.49 -12.99 19.53
CA ARG A 396 -21.78 -14.17 19.02
C ARG A 396 -20.27 -13.94 19.09
N THR A 397 -19.54 -14.95 19.51
CA THR A 397 -18.07 -14.97 19.51
C THR A 397 -17.57 -16.14 18.68
N LYS A 398 -16.48 -15.93 17.92
CA LYS A 398 -15.90 -16.92 17.01
C LYS A 398 -14.42 -17.11 17.27
N SER A 399 -13.99 -18.36 17.34
CA SER A 399 -12.61 -18.75 17.61
C SER A 399 -12.21 -19.98 16.82
N MET A 400 -10.92 -20.15 16.62
CA MET A 400 -10.31 -21.26 15.90
C MET A 400 -9.28 -21.93 16.80
N LEU A 401 -9.34 -23.25 16.91
CA LEU A 401 -8.37 -24.08 17.60
C LEU A 401 -7.60 -24.89 16.56
N TYR A 402 -6.30 -24.65 16.46
CA TYR A 402 -5.40 -25.35 15.55
C TYR A 402 -4.58 -26.38 16.31
N ILE A 403 -4.56 -27.62 15.86
CA ILE A 403 -3.94 -28.76 16.55
C ILE A 403 -2.88 -29.35 15.62
N THR A 404 -1.65 -29.47 16.11
CA THR A 404 -0.56 -30.08 15.32
C THR A 404 -0.87 -31.56 15.05
N TYR A 405 -0.85 -31.96 13.79
CA TYR A 405 -1.25 -33.31 13.40
C TYR A 405 -0.32 -34.39 13.98
N MET A 406 0.99 -34.14 13.98
CA MET A 406 1.98 -35.05 14.58
C MET A 406 1.81 -35.21 16.09
N GLY A 407 1.53 -34.12 16.81
CA GLY A 407 1.26 -34.17 18.24
C GLY A 407 0.01 -35.01 18.54
N LEU A 408 -1.04 -34.82 17.74
CA LEU A 408 -2.29 -35.55 17.86
C LEU A 408 -2.12 -37.05 17.57
N LEU A 409 -1.46 -37.42 16.46
CA LEU A 409 -1.23 -38.82 16.12
C LEU A 409 -0.39 -39.54 17.17
N SER A 410 0.67 -38.92 17.67
CA SER A 410 1.50 -39.48 18.74
C SER A 410 0.69 -39.76 20.01
N ALA A 411 -0.20 -38.84 20.39
CA ALA A 411 -1.12 -39.05 21.52
C ALA A 411 -2.11 -40.19 21.25
N ILE A 412 -2.67 -40.26 20.04
CA ILE A 412 -3.60 -41.31 19.62
C ILE A 412 -2.93 -42.68 19.61
N ASP A 413 -1.69 -42.80 19.13
CA ASP A 413 -0.96 -44.09 19.09
C ASP A 413 -0.73 -44.66 20.49
N ILE A 414 -0.43 -43.79 21.47
CA ILE A 414 -0.31 -44.17 22.88
C ILE A 414 -1.66 -44.69 23.39
N SER A 415 -2.75 -43.97 23.11
CA SER A 415 -4.11 -44.37 23.54
C SER A 415 -4.61 -45.63 22.83
N LEU A 416 -4.29 -45.82 21.54
CA LEU A 416 -4.56 -47.05 20.78
C LEU A 416 -3.87 -48.26 21.42
N GLY A 417 -2.61 -48.10 21.83
CA GLY A 417 -1.87 -49.14 22.55
C GLY A 417 -2.57 -49.56 23.86
N LYS A 418 -3.06 -48.58 24.63
CA LYS A 418 -3.82 -48.84 25.87
C LYS A 418 -5.20 -49.44 25.60
N TYR A 419 -5.93 -48.90 24.62
CA TYR A 419 -7.25 -49.40 24.21
C TYR A 419 -7.18 -50.86 23.77
N THR A 420 -6.15 -51.24 23.01
CA THR A 420 -5.93 -52.63 22.58
C THR A 420 -5.71 -53.59 23.76
N GLN A 421 -5.24 -53.08 24.91
CA GLN A 421 -5.03 -53.86 26.13
C GLN A 421 -6.26 -53.89 27.06
N SER A 422 -6.98 -52.78 27.19
CA SER A 422 -8.05 -52.59 28.18
C SER A 422 -9.47 -52.67 27.63
N GLY A 423 -9.65 -52.46 26.32
CA GLY A 423 -10.95 -52.36 25.65
C GLY A 423 -11.77 -51.11 25.96
N ASN A 424 -11.28 -50.21 26.81
CA ASN A 424 -12.00 -49.01 27.25
C ASN A 424 -11.41 -47.74 26.63
N ALA A 425 -12.30 -46.83 26.22
CA ALA A 425 -11.90 -45.53 25.67
C ALA A 425 -11.19 -44.67 26.74
N GLU A 426 -10.09 -44.02 26.36
CA GLU A 426 -9.34 -43.14 27.26
C GLU A 426 -9.88 -41.70 27.20
N MET A 427 -10.06 -41.07 28.37
CA MET A 427 -10.40 -39.65 28.48
C MET A 427 -9.12 -38.84 28.71
N ILE A 428 -8.79 -37.95 27.78
CA ILE A 428 -7.59 -37.11 27.86
C ILE A 428 -8.04 -35.69 28.19
N LEU A 429 -7.66 -35.20 29.37
CA LEU A 429 -8.06 -33.88 29.84
C LEU A 429 -7.20 -32.80 29.19
N TRP A 430 -7.76 -31.59 29.01
CA TRP A 430 -7.07 -30.44 28.42
C TRP A 430 -5.64 -30.22 28.92
N LYS A 431 -5.41 -30.38 30.23
CA LYS A 431 -4.08 -30.25 30.85
C LYS A 431 -3.02 -31.18 30.22
N ASP A 432 -3.42 -32.30 29.65
CA ASP A 432 -2.51 -33.34 29.15
C ASP A 432 -2.22 -33.20 27.65
N TRP A 433 -3.04 -32.42 26.91
CA TRP A 433 -2.90 -32.29 25.46
C TRP A 433 -2.91 -30.85 24.93
N GLY A 434 -3.36 -29.85 25.71
CA GLY A 434 -3.51 -28.46 25.25
C GLY A 434 -2.23 -27.76 24.80
N GLU A 435 -1.04 -28.32 25.08
CA GLU A 435 0.25 -27.81 24.57
C GLU A 435 0.44 -28.05 23.06
N MET A 436 -0.27 -29.02 22.48
CA MET A 436 -0.17 -29.34 21.04
C MET A 436 -1.01 -28.43 20.15
N ALA A 437 -1.70 -27.44 20.75
CA ALA A 437 -2.68 -26.60 20.09
C ALA A 437 -2.32 -25.10 20.08
N SER A 438 -3.02 -24.33 19.26
CA SER A 438 -3.04 -22.86 19.24
C SER A 438 -4.49 -22.40 19.19
N TRP A 439 -4.95 -21.69 20.22
CA TRP A 439 -6.31 -21.15 20.28
C TRP A 439 -6.31 -19.66 19.93
N VAL A 440 -7.04 -19.30 18.89
CA VAL A 440 -7.06 -17.94 18.29
C VAL A 440 -8.50 -17.43 18.26
N ASP A 441 -8.75 -16.26 18.84
CA ASP A 441 -10.02 -15.56 18.71
C ASP A 441 -10.01 -14.80 17.38
N VAL A 442 -10.84 -15.23 16.41
CA VAL A 442 -10.79 -14.75 15.03
C VAL A 442 -11.78 -13.61 14.75
N GLY A 443 -12.69 -13.32 15.68
CA GLY A 443 -13.54 -12.12 15.65
C GLY A 443 -14.31 -11.94 14.34
N GLN A 444 -13.93 -10.92 13.56
CA GLN A 444 -14.57 -10.52 12.30
C GLN A 444 -14.05 -11.26 11.06
N VAL A 445 -13.05 -12.14 11.18
CA VAL A 445 -12.55 -12.91 10.04
C VAL A 445 -13.62 -13.91 9.62
N TYR A 446 -14.12 -13.74 8.39
CA TYR A 446 -14.98 -14.69 7.73
C TYR A 446 -14.15 -15.80 7.09
N THR A 447 -14.20 -16.97 7.69
CA THR A 447 -13.81 -18.22 7.05
C THR A 447 -15.04 -18.78 6.33
N GLY A 448 -14.89 -19.17 5.06
CA GLY A 448 -15.98 -19.80 4.31
C GLY A 448 -16.47 -21.09 4.99
N ASN A 449 -17.61 -21.63 4.54
CA ASN A 449 -18.15 -22.86 5.12
C ASN A 449 -17.32 -24.11 4.76
N GLN A 450 -16.61 -24.11 3.62
CA GLN A 450 -15.82 -25.25 3.12
C GLN A 450 -14.47 -24.79 2.52
N CYS A 451 -13.50 -25.71 2.45
CA CYS A 451 -12.22 -25.59 1.72
C CYS A 451 -11.28 -24.39 2.07
N TYR A 452 -11.36 -23.86 3.30
CA TYR A 452 -10.52 -22.75 3.76
C TYR A 452 -9.14 -23.17 4.31
N MET A 453 -8.79 -24.46 4.26
CA MET A 453 -7.50 -24.97 4.74
C MET A 453 -6.89 -26.01 3.79
N TYR A 454 -5.56 -26.02 3.73
CA TYR A 454 -4.77 -27.05 3.04
C TYR A 454 -3.40 -27.20 3.70
N GLY A 455 -3.06 -28.42 4.11
CA GLY A 455 -1.83 -28.74 4.82
C GLY A 455 -1.73 -28.01 6.16
N GLN A 456 -0.73 -27.14 6.29
CA GLN A 456 -0.47 -26.32 7.48
C GLN A 456 -0.94 -24.86 7.32
N ARG A 457 -1.83 -24.58 6.35
CA ARG A 457 -2.29 -23.22 6.06
C ARG A 457 -3.80 -23.10 6.11
N THR A 458 -4.28 -21.95 6.60
CA THR A 458 -5.70 -21.58 6.55
C THR A 458 -5.89 -20.14 6.07
N VAL A 459 -7.02 -19.85 5.44
CA VAL A 459 -7.33 -18.54 4.83
C VAL A 459 -8.68 -17.99 5.30
N GLY A 460 -8.80 -16.66 5.36
CA GLY A 460 -10.03 -15.96 5.75
C GLY A 460 -10.12 -14.55 5.17
N LEU A 461 -11.33 -13.98 5.12
CA LEU A 461 -11.58 -12.62 4.62
C LEU A 461 -11.99 -11.69 5.77
N LEU A 462 -11.51 -10.46 5.76
CA LEU A 462 -11.93 -9.39 6.67
C LEU A 462 -12.83 -8.42 5.90
N TYR A 463 -14.02 -8.11 6.42
CA TYR A 463 -14.94 -7.13 5.84
C TYR A 463 -14.76 -5.74 6.49
N ALA A 464 -14.99 -4.66 5.75
CA ALA A 464 -15.00 -3.30 6.27
C ALA A 464 -16.30 -3.05 7.07
N ARG A 465 -16.20 -2.42 8.25
CA ARG A 465 -17.35 -2.02 9.06
C ARG A 465 -18.02 -0.77 8.46
N ASN A 466 -19.34 -0.80 8.30
CA ASN A 466 -20.16 0.41 8.18
C ASN A 466 -20.64 0.77 9.59
N GLU A 467 -20.26 1.94 10.11
CA GLU A 467 -20.64 2.37 11.48
C GLU A 467 -22.13 2.76 11.60
N ASP A 468 -22.85 2.90 10.49
CA ASP A 468 -24.26 3.36 10.45
C ASP A 468 -25.31 2.25 10.20
N ALA A 469 -24.90 0.98 10.06
CA ALA A 469 -25.85 -0.11 9.82
C ALA A 469 -26.43 -0.66 11.13
N VAL A 470 -27.72 -0.42 11.35
CA VAL A 470 -28.52 -1.08 12.38
C VAL A 470 -28.56 -2.58 12.08
N ASP A 471 -28.37 -3.41 13.12
CA ASP A 471 -28.50 -4.88 13.10
C ASP A 471 -29.58 -5.35 12.10
N ASP A 472 -29.17 -6.23 11.17
CA ASP A 472 -30.00 -7.02 10.23
C ASP A 472 -30.28 -6.50 8.79
N SER A 473 -29.63 -5.46 8.26
CA SER A 473 -29.66 -5.18 6.80
C SER A 473 -28.43 -5.76 6.08
N GLU A 474 -28.65 -6.73 5.16
CA GLU A 474 -27.66 -7.33 4.24
C GLU A 474 -27.11 -6.34 3.18
N ASP A 475 -26.83 -5.08 3.56
CA ASP A 475 -26.35 -4.04 2.66
C ASP A 475 -24.81 -4.06 2.54
N GLU A 476 -24.35 -4.47 1.35
CA GLU A 476 -23.02 -4.32 0.74
C GLU A 476 -21.78 -4.39 1.68
N ALA A 477 -21.55 -5.55 2.30
CA ALA A 477 -20.30 -5.81 3.02
C ALA A 477 -19.08 -5.83 2.07
N ARG A 478 -18.22 -4.81 2.16
CA ARG A 478 -17.00 -4.69 1.34
C ARG A 478 -15.86 -5.53 1.92
N VAL A 479 -15.27 -6.42 1.12
CA VAL A 479 -14.06 -7.17 1.52
C VAL A 479 -12.89 -6.20 1.64
N HIS A 480 -12.29 -6.11 2.83
CA HIS A 480 -11.15 -5.25 3.12
C HIS A 480 -9.80 -5.96 2.92
N SER A 481 -9.66 -7.20 3.42
CA SER A 481 -8.37 -7.90 3.43
C SER A 481 -8.51 -9.43 3.37
N LEU A 482 -7.52 -10.11 2.77
CA LEU A 482 -7.27 -11.55 2.91
C LEU A 482 -6.30 -11.79 4.06
N VAL A 483 -6.59 -12.78 4.89
CA VAL A 483 -5.75 -13.23 6.01
C VAL A 483 -5.33 -14.67 5.76
N ILE A 484 -4.03 -14.97 5.90
CA ILE A 484 -3.47 -16.32 5.79
C ILE A 484 -2.74 -16.65 7.10
N PHE A 485 -3.10 -17.78 7.71
CA PHE A 485 -2.42 -18.35 8.87
C PHE A 485 -1.54 -19.52 8.42
N ASP A 486 -0.25 -19.51 8.76
CA ASP A 486 0.71 -20.57 8.41
C ASP A 486 1.39 -21.11 9.67
N PHE A 487 1.26 -22.43 9.86
CA PHE A 487 1.66 -23.20 11.04
C PHE A 487 2.95 -24.02 10.83
N ASP A 488 3.65 -23.87 9.70
CA ASP A 488 4.92 -24.56 9.47
C ASP A 488 6.01 -24.07 10.45
N PRO A 489 6.56 -24.95 11.31
CA PRO A 489 7.58 -24.58 12.31
C PRO A 489 8.83 -23.92 11.71
N VAL A 490 9.29 -24.36 10.54
CA VAL A 490 10.47 -23.82 9.85
C VAL A 490 10.18 -22.41 9.35
N ARG A 491 8.99 -22.17 8.78
CA ARG A 491 8.60 -20.83 8.30
C ARG A 491 8.32 -19.88 9.45
N VAL A 492 7.65 -20.34 10.50
CA VAL A 492 7.43 -19.58 11.75
C VAL A 492 8.78 -19.20 12.38
N SER A 493 9.74 -20.12 12.44
CA SER A 493 11.10 -19.83 12.94
C SER A 493 11.85 -18.81 12.07
N ARG A 494 11.74 -18.89 10.74
CA ARG A 494 12.36 -17.90 9.83
C ARG A 494 11.70 -16.52 9.92
N ALA A 495 10.38 -16.46 10.10
CA ALA A 495 9.65 -15.21 10.25
C ALA A 495 9.89 -14.53 11.60
N SER A 496 10.26 -15.26 12.66
CA SER A 496 10.66 -14.67 13.94
C SER A 496 12.05 -14.00 13.93
N GLN A 497 12.89 -14.33 12.94
CA GLN A 497 14.27 -13.82 12.84
C GLN A 497 14.42 -12.60 11.90
N ARG A 498 13.37 -12.22 11.14
CA ARG A 498 13.42 -11.11 10.16
C ARG A 498 12.17 -10.24 10.28
N THR A 499 12.33 -8.93 10.45
CA THR A 499 11.21 -7.98 10.41
C THR A 499 10.72 -7.84 8.95
N ARG A 500 9.58 -8.44 8.62
CA ARG A 500 8.95 -8.40 7.28
C ARG A 500 7.70 -7.51 7.30
N LEU A 501 7.41 -6.82 6.19
CA LEU A 501 6.19 -6.01 6.06
C LEU A 501 4.99 -6.94 5.82
N GLY A 502 3.93 -6.85 6.63
CA GLY A 502 2.67 -7.59 6.40
C GLY A 502 2.65 -9.06 6.86
N VAL A 503 3.78 -9.62 7.31
CA VAL A 503 3.86 -10.92 8.00
C VAL A 503 4.32 -10.71 9.43
N ARG A 504 3.50 -11.13 10.40
CA ARG A 504 3.85 -11.07 11.83
C ARG A 504 3.87 -12.46 12.46
N ILE A 505 4.77 -12.67 13.41
CA ILE A 505 4.67 -13.79 14.33
C ILE A 505 3.61 -13.43 15.37
N SER A 506 2.56 -14.22 15.39
CA SER A 506 1.49 -14.06 16.37
C SER A 506 1.81 -14.85 17.63
N LYS A 507 1.56 -14.22 18.79
CA LYS A 507 1.43 -14.93 20.06
C LYS A 507 -0.07 -15.12 20.32
N PRO A 508 -0.57 -16.35 20.41
CA PRO A 508 -2.03 -16.61 20.51
C PRO A 508 -2.69 -15.90 21.71
N GLU A 509 -1.95 -15.68 22.80
CA GLU A 509 -2.39 -14.98 24.01
C GLU A 509 -2.58 -13.45 23.87
N THR A 510 -1.96 -12.82 22.87
CA THR A 510 -2.04 -11.35 22.63
C THR A 510 -2.66 -10.99 21.28
N GLU A 511 -2.97 -11.99 20.45
CA GLU A 511 -3.56 -11.80 19.13
C GLU A 511 -5.06 -11.47 19.27
N ASN A 512 -5.37 -10.27 19.74
CA ASN A 512 -6.74 -9.70 19.75
C ASN A 512 -7.05 -9.06 18.40
N ALA A 513 -6.60 -9.72 17.33
CA ALA A 513 -6.48 -9.08 16.03
C ALA A 513 -7.86 -8.67 15.52
N TRP A 514 -7.94 -7.43 15.05
CA TRP A 514 -9.04 -6.84 14.28
C TRP A 514 -10.15 -6.17 15.13
N ASP A 515 -9.83 -5.00 15.70
CA ASP A 515 -10.71 -3.96 16.29
C ASP A 515 -12.08 -4.45 16.81
N ILE A 516 -12.02 -5.37 17.76
CA ILE A 516 -13.15 -5.66 18.63
C ILE A 516 -13.18 -4.54 19.68
N PRO A 517 -14.25 -3.73 19.80
CA PRO A 517 -14.32 -2.68 20.81
C PRO A 517 -14.12 -3.29 22.20
N MET A 518 -13.01 -2.95 22.85
CA MET A 518 -12.60 -3.51 24.15
C MET A 518 -13.63 -3.26 25.27
N GLY A 519 -14.55 -2.31 25.08
CA GLY A 519 -15.52 -1.92 26.11
C GLY A 519 -16.58 -2.98 26.44
N GLU A 520 -16.88 -3.94 25.56
CA GLU A 520 -18.05 -4.83 25.74
C GLU A 520 -17.92 -6.30 25.25
N THR A 521 -16.78 -6.74 24.70
CA THR A 521 -16.68 -8.09 24.09
C THR A 521 -15.91 -9.07 24.97
N LYS A 522 -16.56 -10.14 25.44
CA LYS A 522 -15.88 -11.26 26.11
C LYS A 522 -15.12 -12.09 25.07
N LEU A 523 -13.79 -12.22 25.21
CA LEU A 523 -12.97 -13.11 24.39
C LEU A 523 -13.27 -14.58 24.75
N MET A 524 -13.47 -15.45 23.74
CA MET A 524 -13.80 -16.85 23.99
C MET A 524 -12.64 -17.57 24.66
N ARG A 525 -11.40 -17.26 24.28
CA ARG A 525 -10.21 -17.79 24.96
C ARG A 525 -10.24 -17.51 26.46
N ASN A 526 -10.68 -16.33 26.89
CA ASN A 526 -10.79 -15.98 28.32
C ASN A 526 -11.93 -16.72 29.03
N LEU A 527 -13.03 -17.00 28.32
CA LEU A 527 -14.18 -17.74 28.85
C LEU A 527 -13.86 -19.21 29.15
N PHE A 528 -12.99 -19.84 28.34
CA PHE A 528 -12.67 -21.25 28.47
C PHE A 528 -11.32 -21.50 29.16
N LEU A 529 -10.32 -20.62 29.01
CA LEU A 529 -8.98 -20.86 29.56
C LEU A 529 -8.66 -20.09 30.85
N GLU A 530 -9.45 -19.10 31.28
CA GLU A 530 -9.24 -18.33 32.54
C GLU A 530 -7.78 -17.86 32.81
N GLY A 531 -6.96 -17.66 31.76
CA GLY A 531 -5.55 -17.26 31.88
C GLY A 531 -4.52 -18.41 31.86
N GLU A 532 -4.92 -19.63 31.47
CA GLU A 532 -4.02 -20.77 31.29
C GLU A 532 -3.01 -20.54 30.14
N SER A 533 -1.73 -20.86 30.38
CA SER A 533 -0.62 -20.60 29.44
C SER A 533 -0.48 -21.63 28.30
N LYS A 534 -1.44 -22.56 28.19
CA LYS A 534 -1.49 -23.60 27.16
C LYS A 534 -2.19 -23.10 25.88
N ALA A 535 -2.13 -23.89 24.81
CA ALA A 535 -2.62 -23.52 23.48
C ALA A 535 -1.98 -22.26 22.88
N ASN A 536 -0.65 -22.14 23.01
CA ASN A 536 0.15 -20.97 22.66
C ASN A 536 1.20 -21.24 21.57
N ALA A 537 1.09 -22.35 20.83
CA ALA A 537 2.08 -22.65 19.79
C ALA A 537 2.12 -21.52 18.74
N PRO A 538 3.31 -20.99 18.41
CA PRO A 538 3.44 -19.81 17.56
C PRO A 538 3.07 -20.14 16.12
N PHE A 539 2.45 -19.19 15.44
CA PHE A 539 2.17 -19.25 14.01
C PHE A 539 2.45 -17.90 13.37
N SER A 540 2.53 -17.89 12.04
CA SER A 540 2.68 -16.66 11.27
C SER A 540 1.35 -16.24 10.67
N VAL A 541 1.07 -14.93 10.70
CA VAL A 541 -0.12 -14.31 10.10
C VAL A 541 0.34 -13.37 9.01
N ARG A 542 -0.27 -13.52 7.84
CA ARG A 542 -0.09 -12.61 6.70
C ARG A 542 -1.43 -11.96 6.36
N THR A 543 -1.44 -10.64 6.24
CA THR A 543 -2.62 -9.87 5.82
C THR A 543 -2.34 -9.13 4.52
N THR A 544 -3.22 -9.30 3.54
CA THR A 544 -3.10 -8.67 2.21
C THR A 544 -4.36 -7.86 1.90
N LEU A 545 -4.21 -6.57 1.59
CA LEU A 545 -5.32 -5.70 1.22
C LEU A 545 -5.92 -6.13 -0.13
N ILE A 546 -7.25 -6.20 -0.19
CA ILE A 546 -8.00 -6.49 -1.43
C ILE A 546 -8.61 -5.19 -1.96
N ASN A 547 -8.45 -4.92 -3.26
CA ASN A 547 -8.85 -3.65 -3.91
C ASN A 547 -10.38 -3.48 -4.03
N GLU A 548 -10.82 -2.23 -4.25
CA GLU A 548 -12.20 -1.73 -4.39
C GLU A 548 -13.08 -2.34 -5.49
N ARG A 549 -12.58 -3.31 -6.26
CA ARG A 549 -13.32 -3.86 -7.42
C ARG A 549 -14.02 -5.18 -7.12
N PHE A 550 -13.90 -5.71 -5.91
CA PHE A 550 -14.37 -7.04 -5.51
C PHE A 550 -15.59 -6.96 -4.58
N HIS A 551 -16.65 -6.28 -5.06
CA HIS A 551 -17.90 -6.12 -4.32
C HIS A 551 -18.92 -7.16 -4.79
N SER A 552 -19.21 -8.12 -3.92
CA SER A 552 -20.30 -9.08 -4.11
C SER A 552 -20.95 -9.38 -2.75
N PRO A 553 -22.29 -9.46 -2.65
CA PRO A 553 -22.97 -9.86 -1.43
C PRO A 553 -22.63 -11.31 -1.02
N TYR A 554 -22.18 -12.15 -1.97
CA TYR A 554 -21.71 -13.51 -1.70
C TYR A 554 -20.24 -13.64 -2.13
N CYS A 555 -19.36 -13.70 -1.13
CA CYS A 555 -17.91 -13.88 -1.27
C CYS A 555 -17.44 -15.11 -0.48
N TYR A 556 -16.73 -16.02 -1.13
CA TYR A 556 -16.13 -17.20 -0.48
C TYR A 556 -14.63 -17.24 -0.73
N VAL A 557 -13.85 -17.77 0.23
CA VAL A 557 -12.41 -17.99 0.08
C VAL A 557 -12.07 -19.46 0.28
N MET A 558 -11.23 -19.99 -0.60
CA MET A 558 -10.80 -21.39 -0.61
C MET A 558 -9.29 -21.47 -0.86
N ILE A 559 -8.65 -22.59 -0.50
CA ILE A 559 -7.22 -22.82 -0.68
C ILE A 559 -6.95 -24.28 -1.07
N ASP A 560 -5.96 -24.49 -1.93
CA ASP A 560 -5.33 -25.79 -2.17
C ASP A 560 -3.80 -25.67 -2.09
N GLU A 561 -3.10 -26.66 -2.66
CA GLU A 561 -1.64 -26.74 -2.71
C GLU A 561 -0.95 -25.52 -3.37
N GLU A 562 -1.53 -24.97 -4.45
CA GLU A 562 -0.92 -23.91 -5.27
C GLU A 562 -1.75 -22.61 -5.35
N HIS A 563 -3.01 -22.64 -4.89
CA HIS A 563 -4.01 -21.60 -5.13
C HIS A 563 -4.67 -21.09 -3.85
N VAL A 564 -4.87 -19.78 -3.77
CA VAL A 564 -5.92 -19.18 -2.94
C VAL A 564 -6.98 -18.62 -3.89
N VAL A 565 -8.23 -19.02 -3.71
CA VAL A 565 -9.34 -18.73 -4.63
C VAL A 565 -10.38 -17.91 -3.88
N ILE A 566 -10.74 -16.73 -4.43
CA ILE A 566 -11.84 -15.90 -3.97
C ILE A 566 -12.95 -15.98 -5.02
N VAL A 567 -14.14 -16.41 -4.64
CA VAL A 567 -15.30 -16.47 -5.53
C VAL A 567 -16.20 -15.29 -5.25
N LEU A 568 -16.51 -14.53 -6.30
CA LEU A 568 -17.43 -13.41 -6.28
C LEU A 568 -18.69 -13.83 -7.04
N GLN A 569 -19.76 -14.12 -6.29
CA GLN A 569 -21.00 -14.66 -6.85
C GLN A 569 -22.13 -13.63 -6.75
N ASP A 570 -22.62 -13.16 -7.90
CA ASP A 570 -23.83 -12.34 -7.95
C ASP A 570 -25.06 -13.19 -8.28
N LEU A 571 -26.07 -13.13 -7.41
CA LEU A 571 -27.36 -13.81 -7.58
C LEU A 571 -28.40 -12.95 -8.34
N GLY A 572 -28.04 -11.71 -8.71
CA GLY A 572 -28.91 -10.70 -9.35
C GLY A 572 -28.67 -10.45 -10.85
N GLY A 573 -27.78 -11.23 -11.50
CA GLY A 573 -27.53 -11.13 -12.95
C GLY A 573 -26.38 -10.22 -13.39
N ARG A 574 -25.47 -9.78 -12.49
CA ARG A 574 -24.14 -9.26 -12.88
C ARG A 574 -23.11 -10.39 -12.98
N GLU A 575 -21.94 -10.08 -13.55
CA GLU A 575 -20.90 -11.06 -13.87
C GLU A 575 -20.32 -11.74 -12.61
N SER A 576 -20.39 -13.08 -12.54
CA SER A 576 -19.69 -13.86 -11.52
C SER A 576 -18.24 -14.11 -11.92
N SER A 577 -17.30 -14.01 -10.97
CA SER A 577 -15.86 -14.15 -11.25
C SER A 577 -15.15 -14.99 -10.20
N LEU A 578 -14.22 -15.82 -10.66
CA LEU A 578 -13.30 -16.59 -9.84
C LEU A 578 -11.94 -15.89 -9.86
N VAL A 579 -11.58 -15.35 -8.72
CA VAL A 579 -10.35 -14.60 -8.50
C VAL A 579 -9.34 -15.58 -7.92
N THR A 580 -8.45 -16.12 -8.75
CA THR A 580 -7.35 -16.94 -8.25
C THR A 580 -6.15 -16.05 -8.01
N MET A 581 -5.63 -16.15 -6.81
CA MET A 581 -4.25 -15.79 -6.55
C MET A 581 -3.40 -16.97 -7.03
N LYS A 582 -3.10 -16.97 -8.34
CA LYS A 582 -2.14 -17.88 -8.97
C LYS A 582 -0.82 -17.18 -9.12
N SER A 583 0.22 -17.91 -8.75
CA SER A 583 1.59 -17.45 -8.86
C SER A 583 2.28 -18.09 -10.07
N PHE A 584 1.89 -17.78 -11.31
CA PHE A 584 2.77 -18.04 -12.45
C PHE A 584 2.77 -16.97 -13.55
N GLY A 585 3.97 -16.77 -14.09
CA GLY A 585 4.39 -15.73 -15.01
C GLY A 585 5.78 -15.25 -14.62
N MET A 586 6.80 -15.68 -15.37
CA MET A 586 8.24 -15.52 -15.13
C MET A 586 8.67 -14.17 -14.53
N ALA A 587 9.39 -14.23 -13.42
CA ALA A 587 10.65 -13.52 -13.28
C ALA A 587 11.68 -14.62 -12.95
N PRO A 588 12.55 -15.04 -13.89
CA PRO A 588 13.85 -15.63 -13.54
C PRO A 588 14.40 -14.94 -12.29
N THR A 589 14.94 -15.73 -11.34
CA THR A 589 15.60 -15.18 -10.15
C THR A 589 16.44 -14.00 -10.59
N LEU A 590 16.39 -12.89 -9.84
CA LEU A 590 17.12 -11.67 -10.21
C LEU A 590 18.61 -11.94 -10.49
N LEU A 591 19.19 -13.09 -10.14
CA LEU A 591 20.57 -13.48 -10.46
C LEU A 591 20.72 -14.54 -11.57
N GLY A 592 19.62 -15.20 -11.96
CA GLY A 592 19.54 -16.13 -13.09
C GLY A 592 19.03 -15.49 -14.38
N LEU A 593 18.64 -14.21 -14.31
CA LEU A 593 18.36 -13.35 -15.46
C LEU A 593 19.65 -12.99 -16.21
N PRO A 594 19.58 -12.76 -17.54
CA PRO A 594 20.65 -12.03 -18.23
C PRO A 594 20.89 -10.70 -17.51
N GLN A 595 22.16 -10.35 -17.33
CA GLN A 595 22.59 -9.16 -16.58
C GLN A 595 21.81 -7.90 -17.00
N GLU A 596 21.48 -7.78 -18.28
CA GLU A 596 20.74 -6.65 -18.86
C GLU A 596 19.33 -6.53 -18.28
N ILE A 597 18.65 -7.66 -18.05
CA ILE A 597 17.30 -7.69 -17.47
C ILE A 597 17.35 -7.46 -15.96
N ILE A 598 18.41 -7.94 -15.29
CA ILE A 598 18.68 -7.65 -13.88
C ILE A 598 18.83 -6.15 -13.68
N VAL A 599 19.66 -5.54 -14.52
CA VAL A 599 19.88 -4.10 -14.55
C VAL A 599 18.58 -3.37 -14.86
N TYR A 600 17.80 -3.84 -15.83
CA TYR A 600 16.50 -3.26 -16.14
C TYR A 600 15.55 -3.31 -14.94
N ILE A 601 15.42 -4.44 -14.24
CA ILE A 601 14.57 -4.57 -13.04
C ILE A 601 15.07 -3.66 -11.93
N LEU A 602 16.37 -3.65 -11.68
CA LEU A 602 16.98 -2.77 -10.68
C LEU A 602 16.73 -1.29 -11.03
N ALA A 603 16.63 -0.92 -12.32
CA ALA A 603 16.36 0.45 -12.73
C ALA A 603 14.95 0.95 -12.35
N TRP A 604 14.01 0.03 -12.09
CA TRP A 604 12.67 0.36 -11.55
C TRP A 604 12.61 0.42 -10.03
N THR A 605 13.71 0.10 -9.33
CA THR A 605 13.75 0.16 -7.86
C THR A 605 14.19 1.53 -7.37
N LEU A 606 13.64 1.97 -6.23
CA LEU A 606 14.02 3.24 -5.62
C LEU A 606 15.53 3.22 -5.27
N PRO A 607 16.29 4.31 -5.51
CA PRO A 607 17.74 4.29 -5.30
C PRO A 607 18.18 3.99 -3.85
N GLN A 608 17.35 4.33 -2.86
CA GLN A 608 17.56 3.91 -1.47
C GLN A 608 17.57 2.39 -1.30
N ASP A 609 16.73 1.68 -2.04
CA ASP A 609 16.69 0.23 -2.02
C ASP A 609 17.83 -0.33 -2.86
N LEU A 610 18.20 0.29 -4.00
CA LEU A 610 19.43 -0.06 -4.74
C LEU A 610 20.66 -0.09 -3.83
N LEU A 611 20.81 0.88 -2.93
CA LEU A 611 21.90 0.91 -1.96
C LEU A 611 21.83 -0.23 -0.93
N LYS A 612 20.64 -0.70 -0.56
CA LYS A 612 20.44 -1.90 0.28
C LYS A 612 20.74 -3.18 -0.52
N TRP A 613 20.26 -3.28 -1.77
CA TRP A 613 20.54 -4.40 -2.68
C TRP A 613 22.05 -4.54 -2.95
N ARG A 614 22.77 -3.42 -3.09
CA ARG A 614 24.23 -3.37 -3.20
C ARG A 614 24.94 -3.98 -1.98
N GLN A 615 24.33 -3.92 -0.79
CA GLN A 615 24.88 -4.49 0.45
C GLN A 615 24.45 -5.95 0.66
N ALA A 616 23.42 -6.41 -0.04
CA ALA A 616 22.84 -7.73 0.18
C ALA A 616 23.75 -8.88 -0.28
N CYS A 617 24.40 -8.76 -1.45
CA CYS A 617 25.36 -9.77 -1.91
C CYS A 617 26.39 -9.21 -2.92
N ARG A 618 27.48 -9.97 -3.14
CA ARG A 618 28.57 -9.57 -4.05
C ARG A 618 28.15 -9.46 -5.51
N LEU A 619 27.22 -10.30 -5.96
CA LEU A 619 26.77 -10.30 -7.36
C LEU A 619 25.92 -9.06 -7.69
N LEU A 620 24.96 -8.71 -6.83
CA LEU A 620 24.20 -7.47 -6.96
C LEU A 620 25.09 -6.24 -6.81
N LYS A 621 26.06 -6.28 -5.89
CA LYS A 621 27.09 -5.25 -5.81
C LYS A 621 27.81 -5.07 -7.16
N GLN A 622 28.20 -6.16 -7.81
CA GLN A 622 28.86 -6.11 -9.11
C GLN A 622 27.96 -5.56 -10.22
N PHE A 623 26.69 -5.94 -10.28
CA PHE A 623 25.76 -5.41 -11.29
C PHE A 623 25.42 -3.94 -11.07
N ILE A 624 25.20 -3.54 -9.82
CA ILE A 624 24.95 -2.15 -9.45
C ILE A 624 26.18 -1.30 -9.72
N ASP A 625 27.37 -1.74 -9.28
CA ASP A 625 28.64 -1.01 -9.49
C ASP A 625 29.05 -0.98 -10.98
N GLY A 626 28.67 -2.00 -11.77
CA GLY A 626 29.04 -2.15 -13.19
C GLY A 626 28.05 -1.55 -14.19
N SER A 627 26.82 -1.22 -13.79
CA SER A 627 25.81 -0.63 -14.68
C SER A 627 25.81 0.90 -14.61
N ALA A 628 26.09 1.55 -15.74
CA ALA A 628 26.05 3.01 -15.82
C ALA A 628 24.64 3.58 -15.57
N GLU A 629 23.59 2.84 -15.95
CA GLU A 629 22.19 3.22 -15.71
C GLU A 629 21.87 3.24 -14.20
N LEU A 630 22.19 2.16 -13.49
CA LEU A 630 21.91 2.07 -12.05
C LEU A 630 22.77 3.05 -11.24
N GLN A 631 24.03 3.21 -11.63
CA GLN A 631 24.89 4.23 -11.05
C GLN A 631 24.31 5.62 -11.28
N TYR A 632 23.82 5.93 -12.49
CA TYR A 632 23.19 7.21 -12.78
C TYR A 632 21.97 7.46 -11.88
N LEU A 633 21.09 6.48 -11.68
CA LEU A 633 19.95 6.60 -10.75
C LEU A 633 20.38 6.84 -9.28
N ILE A 634 21.44 6.15 -8.84
CA ILE A 634 22.01 6.36 -7.49
C ILE A 634 22.61 7.76 -7.36
N GLU A 635 23.34 8.23 -8.37
CA GLU A 635 23.90 9.57 -8.37
C GLU A 635 22.79 10.63 -8.34
N LEU A 636 21.75 10.49 -9.17
CA LEU A 636 20.59 11.39 -9.13
C LEU A 636 19.99 11.49 -7.71
N TYR A 637 19.65 10.36 -7.11
CA TYR A 637 19.09 10.32 -5.76
C TYR A 637 20.01 10.95 -4.72
N SER A 638 21.32 10.72 -4.85
CA SER A 638 22.29 11.26 -3.92
C SER A 638 22.39 12.78 -3.89
N PHE A 639 21.89 13.43 -4.94
CA PHE A 639 21.87 14.88 -5.11
C PHE A 639 20.46 15.47 -5.12
N GLY A 640 19.47 14.65 -4.78
CA GLY A 640 18.08 15.03 -4.68
C GLY A 640 17.33 15.15 -6.02
N TYR A 641 17.82 14.50 -7.06
CA TYR A 641 17.22 14.44 -8.41
C TYR A 641 16.52 13.11 -8.68
N VAL A 642 15.67 13.11 -9.71
CA VAL A 642 14.96 11.93 -10.26
C VAL A 642 15.13 11.86 -11.78
N PRO A 643 14.93 10.69 -12.39
CA PRO A 643 14.84 10.58 -13.84
C PRO A 643 13.79 11.54 -14.40
N PRO A 644 14.10 12.26 -15.49
CA PRO A 644 13.20 13.28 -15.99
C PRO A 644 12.00 12.69 -16.73
N SER A 645 10.89 13.42 -16.75
CA SER A 645 9.67 12.99 -17.46
C SER A 645 9.87 12.86 -18.97
N ASN A 646 10.74 13.71 -19.54
CA ASN A 646 11.23 13.59 -20.92
C ASN A 646 12.77 13.49 -20.90
N PRO A 647 13.36 12.29 -21.01
CA PRO A 647 14.81 12.13 -20.95
C PRO A 647 15.52 12.40 -22.27
N ARG A 648 16.76 12.88 -22.20
CA ARG A 648 17.68 12.99 -23.34
C ARG A 648 18.01 11.62 -23.92
N HIS A 649 17.33 11.24 -24.99
CA HIS A 649 17.53 9.98 -25.72
C HIS A 649 18.77 10.04 -26.64
N ASP A 650 19.30 11.23 -26.92
CA ASP A 650 20.51 11.49 -27.70
C ASP A 650 21.81 11.07 -26.98
N ILE A 651 21.76 10.82 -25.66
CA ILE A 651 22.92 10.48 -24.82
C ILE A 651 22.74 9.11 -24.16
N LEU A 652 23.79 8.28 -24.21
CA LEU A 652 23.83 6.97 -23.54
C LEU A 652 24.14 7.10 -22.04
N TYR A 653 23.69 6.14 -21.23
CA TYR A 653 23.86 6.16 -19.76
C TYR A 653 25.30 6.36 -19.25
N PRO A 654 26.36 5.80 -19.86
CA PRO A 654 27.73 6.09 -19.40
C PRO A 654 28.07 7.58 -19.48
N GLU A 655 27.63 8.25 -20.52
CA GLU A 655 27.84 9.68 -20.70
C GLU A 655 26.90 10.49 -19.80
N LYS A 656 25.63 10.07 -19.62
CA LYS A 656 24.72 10.67 -18.62
C LYS A 656 25.31 10.61 -17.21
N LEU A 657 25.85 9.46 -16.81
CA LEU A 657 26.52 9.26 -15.52
C LEU A 657 27.74 10.16 -15.40
N ARG A 658 28.57 10.26 -16.44
CA ARG A 658 29.75 11.13 -16.47
C ARG A 658 29.34 12.60 -16.26
N LEU A 659 28.32 13.07 -16.98
CA LEU A 659 27.81 14.43 -16.89
C LEU A 659 27.18 14.73 -15.53
N VAL A 660 26.40 13.79 -14.95
CA VAL A 660 25.83 13.96 -13.60
C VAL A 660 26.91 13.98 -12.51
N LYS A 661 27.93 13.11 -12.61
CA LYS A 661 29.05 13.11 -11.66
C LYS A 661 29.87 14.39 -11.77
N GLU A 662 30.09 14.87 -12.98
CA GLU A 662 30.77 16.14 -13.19
C GLU A 662 29.97 17.29 -12.59
N HIS A 663 28.66 17.35 -12.88
CA HIS A 663 27.73 18.32 -12.29
C HIS A 663 27.81 18.33 -10.75
N GLN A 664 27.71 17.17 -10.10
CA GLN A 664 27.84 17.07 -8.64
C GLN A 664 29.20 17.57 -8.16
N ARG A 665 30.28 17.14 -8.82
CA ARG A 665 31.64 17.57 -8.50
C ARG A 665 31.78 19.08 -8.59
N GLN A 666 31.18 19.73 -9.59
CA GLN A 666 31.23 21.19 -9.72
C GLN A 666 30.54 21.87 -8.54
N TRP A 667 29.37 21.38 -8.14
CA TRP A 667 28.65 21.87 -6.96
C TRP A 667 29.45 21.68 -5.66
N GLU A 668 30.19 20.58 -5.54
CA GLU A 668 31.06 20.28 -4.38
C GLU A 668 32.39 21.06 -4.37
N THR A 669 32.92 21.44 -5.54
CA THR A 669 34.20 22.15 -5.62
C THR A 669 34.06 23.64 -5.30
N THR A 670 34.98 24.18 -4.49
CA THR A 670 35.02 25.59 -4.11
C THR A 670 35.53 26.54 -5.19
N SER A 671 36.24 26.02 -6.20
CA SER A 671 36.72 26.79 -7.35
C SER A 671 35.64 26.86 -8.43
N TRP A 672 35.25 28.06 -8.84
CA TRP A 672 34.39 28.25 -10.00
C TRP A 672 35.06 27.71 -11.26
N THR A 673 34.42 26.74 -11.89
CA THR A 673 34.94 26.09 -13.10
C THR A 673 34.80 26.99 -14.31
N GLN A 674 33.70 27.75 -14.37
CA GLN A 674 33.42 28.69 -15.45
C GLN A 674 32.53 29.83 -14.93
N VAL A 675 33.00 31.08 -15.09
CA VAL A 675 32.23 32.30 -14.85
C VAL A 675 32.11 33.01 -16.18
N ASP A 676 30.92 32.97 -16.78
CA ASP A 676 30.65 33.62 -18.05
C ASP A 676 29.97 34.96 -17.82
N MET A 677 30.33 35.96 -18.63
CA MET A 677 29.66 37.26 -18.66
C MET A 677 28.97 37.44 -20.00
N TYR A 678 27.64 37.50 -19.98
CA TYR A 678 26.85 37.78 -21.17
C TYR A 678 26.34 39.21 -21.14
N PRO A 679 26.61 40.04 -22.17
CA PRO A 679 26.12 41.40 -22.22
C PRO A 679 24.60 41.42 -22.42
N LEU A 680 23.90 42.13 -21.55
CA LEU A 680 22.47 42.40 -21.71
C LEU A 680 22.29 43.57 -22.69
N LYS A 681 21.22 43.51 -23.48
CA LYS A 681 20.84 44.63 -24.35
C LYS A 681 20.63 45.88 -23.50
N LYS A 682 21.22 46.99 -23.98
CA LYS A 682 21.21 48.25 -23.26
C LYS A 682 19.77 48.71 -23.05
N ARG A 683 19.40 48.96 -21.79
CA ARG A 683 18.12 49.58 -21.46
C ARG A 683 18.06 50.97 -22.10
N ASN A 684 17.03 51.23 -22.88
CA ASN A 684 16.75 52.58 -23.37
C ASN A 684 16.54 53.50 -22.17
N SER A 685 17.13 54.70 -22.20
CA SER A 685 16.99 55.69 -21.11
C SER A 685 15.54 56.11 -20.86
N SER A 686 14.65 55.91 -21.85
CA SER A 686 13.21 56.13 -21.77
C SER A 686 12.40 54.92 -21.28
N SER A 687 13.00 53.74 -21.08
CA SER A 687 12.27 52.54 -20.65
C SER A 687 12.05 52.55 -19.13
N VAL A 688 10.80 52.71 -18.72
CA VAL A 688 10.40 52.78 -17.30
C VAL A 688 10.10 51.38 -16.74
N SER A 689 9.74 50.40 -17.58
CA SER A 689 9.47 49.03 -17.12
C SER A 689 10.72 48.31 -16.58
N SER A 690 10.52 47.52 -15.53
CA SER A 690 11.55 46.73 -14.83
C SER A 690 11.09 45.29 -14.56
N THR A 691 10.12 44.77 -15.32
CA THR A 691 9.67 43.38 -15.17
C THR A 691 10.75 42.42 -15.65
N TYR A 692 10.89 41.29 -14.96
CA TYR A 692 11.77 40.21 -15.36
C TYR A 692 11.22 38.91 -14.80
N ASP A 693 11.63 37.80 -15.42
CA ASP A 693 11.36 36.46 -14.92
C ASP A 693 12.58 35.57 -15.21
N PHE A 694 12.82 34.58 -14.37
CA PHE A 694 13.84 33.57 -14.58
C PHE A 694 13.27 32.19 -14.26
N CYS A 695 13.10 31.40 -15.31
CA CYS A 695 12.54 30.06 -15.21
C CYS A 695 13.22 29.19 -16.25
N GLY A 696 13.50 27.94 -15.91
CA GLY A 696 14.01 26.96 -16.86
C GLY A 696 15.25 27.42 -17.63
N GLY A 697 16.23 28.05 -16.95
CA GLY A 697 17.47 28.54 -17.58
C GLY A 697 17.29 29.65 -18.61
N ILE A 698 16.13 30.30 -18.64
CA ILE A 698 15.87 31.47 -19.48
C ILE A 698 15.68 32.67 -18.56
N TYR A 699 16.45 33.73 -18.78
CA TYR A 699 16.21 35.03 -18.19
C TYR A 699 15.45 35.90 -19.20
N ALA A 700 14.30 36.43 -18.80
CA ALA A 700 13.51 37.34 -19.62
C ALA A 700 13.48 38.73 -18.96
N GLN A 701 13.70 39.77 -19.75
CA GLN A 701 13.68 41.15 -19.29
C GLN A 701 12.70 41.97 -20.12
N GLY A 702 11.79 42.65 -19.44
CA GLY A 702 10.78 43.50 -20.04
C GLY A 702 11.21 44.95 -20.22
N PHE A 703 10.80 45.54 -21.35
CA PHE A 703 11.02 46.94 -21.68
C PHE A 703 9.73 47.59 -22.15
N SER A 704 9.60 48.89 -21.85
CA SER A 704 8.55 49.71 -22.48
C SER A 704 9.04 50.24 -23.83
N LEU A 705 8.11 50.38 -24.78
CA LEU A 705 8.43 50.95 -26.09
C LEU A 705 8.39 52.49 -26.03
N PRO A 706 9.37 53.19 -26.64
CA PRO A 706 9.40 54.65 -26.63
C PRO A 706 8.10 55.27 -27.18
N GLY A 707 7.48 56.16 -26.42
CA GLY A 707 6.28 56.90 -26.84
C GLY A 707 4.96 56.15 -26.76
N ILE A 708 4.94 54.87 -26.34
CA ILE A 708 3.73 54.04 -26.28
C ILE A 708 3.19 53.88 -24.84
N GLY A 709 4.03 54.06 -23.81
CA GLY A 709 3.60 54.04 -22.40
C GLY A 709 4.70 53.60 -21.44
N GLU A 710 4.32 53.35 -20.18
CA GLU A 710 5.23 52.88 -19.12
C GLU A 710 5.25 51.36 -18.95
N HIS A 711 4.29 50.64 -19.57
CA HIS A 711 4.12 49.20 -19.43
C HIS A 711 5.05 48.38 -20.33
N THR A 712 5.21 47.09 -20.01
CA THR A 712 6.05 46.17 -20.77
C THR A 712 5.41 45.88 -22.12
N ARG A 713 6.16 46.13 -23.19
CA ARG A 713 5.74 45.86 -24.57
C ARG A 713 6.78 45.08 -25.35
N ARG A 714 8.01 44.99 -24.88
CA ARG A 714 9.08 44.20 -25.48
C ARG A 714 9.66 43.27 -24.42
N LEU A 715 10.01 42.04 -24.82
CA LEU A 715 10.77 41.09 -24.01
C LEU A 715 12.08 40.75 -24.71
N ASP A 716 13.19 40.85 -23.99
CA ASP A 716 14.47 40.28 -24.41
C ASP A 716 14.74 39.02 -23.58
N LEU A 717 14.98 37.90 -24.25
CA LEU A 717 15.14 36.58 -23.65
C LEU A 717 16.55 36.06 -23.86
N TYR A 718 17.11 35.49 -22.81
CA TYR A 718 18.49 35.01 -22.70
C TYR A 718 18.46 33.59 -22.14
N GLN A 719 18.57 32.60 -23.03
CA GLN A 719 18.66 31.19 -22.67
C GLN A 719 20.12 30.85 -22.38
N LEU A 720 20.37 30.34 -21.18
CA LEU A 720 21.68 29.88 -20.75
C LEU A 720 22.04 28.55 -21.44
N PRO A 721 23.35 28.30 -21.71
CA PRO A 721 23.81 26.96 -22.03
C PRO A 721 23.39 25.99 -20.94
N SER A 722 22.93 24.79 -21.29
CA SER A 722 22.53 23.79 -20.30
C SER A 722 23.01 22.43 -20.75
N VAL A 723 23.80 21.76 -19.91
CA VAL A 723 24.18 20.36 -20.12
C VAL A 723 22.99 19.47 -19.80
N ASN A 724 22.14 19.84 -18.83
CA ASN A 724 20.91 19.12 -18.53
C ASN A 724 19.99 19.04 -19.75
N ARG A 725 19.68 20.18 -20.37
CA ARG A 725 18.76 20.30 -21.52
C ARG A 725 19.42 20.13 -22.88
N GLY A 726 20.75 20.13 -22.94
CA GLY A 726 21.49 20.10 -24.21
C GLY A 726 21.32 21.37 -25.05
N THR A 727 20.95 22.49 -24.42
CA THR A 727 20.66 23.75 -25.11
C THR A 727 21.90 24.64 -25.13
N PRO A 728 22.20 25.32 -26.25
CA PRO A 728 23.26 26.31 -26.29
C PRO A 728 22.78 27.65 -25.71
N TRP A 729 23.72 28.57 -25.50
CA TRP A 729 23.40 29.98 -25.33
C TRP A 729 22.59 30.46 -26.53
N LYS A 730 21.45 31.11 -26.25
CA LYS A 730 20.59 31.70 -27.27
C LYS A 730 19.98 32.99 -26.75
N GLN A 731 20.00 34.02 -27.60
CA GLN A 731 19.35 35.29 -27.32
C GLN A 731 18.35 35.63 -28.43
N TRP A 732 17.16 36.08 -28.05
CA TRP A 732 16.16 36.61 -28.97
C TRP A 732 15.31 37.68 -28.30
N SER A 733 14.51 38.38 -29.10
CA SER A 733 13.62 39.43 -28.62
C SER A 733 12.24 39.28 -29.24
N ILE A 734 11.22 39.53 -28.43
CA ILE A 734 9.86 39.80 -28.89
C ILE A 734 9.73 41.33 -28.93
N GLU A 735 9.94 41.91 -30.12
CA GLU A 735 10.08 43.36 -30.29
C GLU A 735 8.80 44.14 -29.93
N ASP A 736 7.62 43.56 -30.14
CA ASP A 736 6.33 44.09 -29.68
C ASP A 736 5.38 42.96 -29.30
N LEU A 737 4.92 42.97 -28.06
CA LEU A 737 3.93 42.04 -27.52
C LEU A 737 2.51 42.35 -28.04
N GLY A 738 2.27 43.55 -28.59
CA GLY A 738 0.97 43.98 -29.08
C GLY A 738 0.01 44.42 -27.96
N VAL A 739 0.35 44.22 -26.69
CA VAL A 739 -0.48 44.48 -25.51
C VAL A 739 0.35 45.16 -24.41
N ASP A 740 -0.30 45.94 -23.56
CA ASP A 740 0.36 46.67 -22.47
C ASP A 740 0.46 45.77 -21.22
N VAL A 741 1.59 45.07 -21.12
CA VAL A 741 1.80 44.05 -20.10
C VAL A 741 2.25 44.69 -18.79
N ARG A 742 1.46 44.46 -17.74
CA ARG A 742 1.77 44.90 -16.38
C ARG A 742 2.77 43.97 -15.71
N ASP A 743 2.59 42.67 -15.91
CA ASP A 743 3.44 41.61 -15.38
C ASP A 743 3.34 40.34 -16.23
N PHE A 744 4.33 39.44 -16.15
CA PHE A 744 4.35 38.21 -16.92
C PHE A 744 5.01 37.07 -16.16
N VAL A 745 4.69 35.83 -16.53
CA VAL A 745 5.40 34.63 -16.10
C VAL A 745 5.62 33.71 -17.29
N MET A 746 6.73 32.99 -17.30
CA MET A 746 7.04 32.00 -18.34
C MET A 746 7.21 30.60 -17.75
N GLN A 747 6.87 29.59 -18.56
CA GLN A 747 7.15 28.18 -18.29
C GLN A 747 7.76 27.56 -19.56
N PRO A 748 9.10 27.58 -19.67
CA PRO A 748 9.78 27.10 -20.87
C PRO A 748 9.49 25.64 -21.22
N ASP A 749 9.27 24.79 -20.21
CA ASP A 749 8.95 23.37 -20.41
C ASP A 749 7.61 23.16 -21.14
N TYR A 750 6.72 24.15 -21.17
CA TYR A 750 5.47 24.10 -21.93
C TYR A 750 5.47 25.04 -23.14
N ASP A 751 6.60 25.69 -23.46
CA ASP A 751 6.65 26.83 -24.37
C ASP A 751 5.59 27.90 -24.01
N LEU A 752 5.28 28.10 -22.71
CA LEU A 752 4.18 28.96 -22.28
C LEU A 752 4.69 30.32 -21.80
N LEU A 753 4.08 31.38 -22.31
CA LEU A 753 4.23 32.77 -21.90
C LEU A 753 2.86 33.33 -21.51
N VAL A 754 2.72 33.71 -20.23
CA VAL A 754 1.49 34.29 -19.68
C VAL A 754 1.70 35.79 -19.50
N LEU A 755 0.89 36.60 -20.17
CA LEU A 755 0.97 38.07 -20.10
C LEU A 755 -0.26 38.63 -19.40
N LEU A 756 -0.07 39.40 -18.33
CA LEU A 756 -1.15 40.08 -17.63
C LEU A 756 -1.27 41.53 -18.13
N GLU A 757 -2.36 41.83 -18.83
CA GLU A 757 -2.73 43.16 -19.30
C GLU A 757 -3.79 43.79 -18.38
N ILE A 758 -3.62 45.09 -18.06
CA ILE A 758 -4.65 45.89 -17.37
C ILE A 758 -5.39 46.71 -18.42
N ASN A 759 -6.64 46.36 -18.72
CA ASN A 759 -7.41 47.01 -19.78
C ASN A 759 -8.00 48.36 -19.33
N LYS A 760 -8.73 48.35 -18.21
CA LYS A 760 -9.48 49.52 -17.72
C LYS A 760 -9.72 49.45 -16.22
N SER A 761 -9.76 50.62 -15.60
CA SER A 761 -10.14 50.82 -14.20
C SER A 761 -11.40 51.70 -14.17
N LEU A 762 -12.52 51.13 -13.74
CA LEU A 762 -13.80 51.85 -13.67
C LEU A 762 -14.15 52.21 -12.24
N PRO A 763 -14.70 53.42 -11.96
CA PRO A 763 -15.24 53.77 -10.66
C PRO A 763 -16.28 52.75 -10.20
N ARG A 764 -16.15 52.28 -8.97
CA ARG A 764 -17.14 51.42 -8.31
C ARG A 764 -17.99 52.30 -7.37
N SER A 765 -19.31 52.21 -7.49
CA SER A 765 -20.22 52.85 -6.54
C SER A 765 -20.07 52.22 -5.16
N ASN A 766 -19.95 53.03 -4.11
CA ASN A 766 -19.97 52.61 -2.71
C ASN A 766 -21.36 52.93 -2.12
N PRO A 767 -22.41 52.14 -2.43
CA PRO A 767 -23.78 52.46 -2.04
C PRO A 767 -23.99 52.49 -0.52
N ASP A 768 -23.17 51.74 0.23
CA ASP A 768 -23.29 51.58 1.68
C ASP A 768 -22.49 52.63 2.47
N GLY A 769 -21.73 53.49 1.77
CA GLY A 769 -20.93 54.54 2.40
C GLY A 769 -19.82 54.03 3.32
N ILE A 770 -19.45 52.75 3.22
CA ILE A 770 -18.46 52.12 4.10
C ILE A 770 -17.09 52.74 3.81
N GLU A 771 -16.53 53.41 4.82
CA GLU A 771 -15.19 53.99 4.76
C GLU A 771 -14.15 52.89 4.56
N GLY A 772 -13.25 53.05 3.57
CA GLY A 772 -12.24 52.02 3.22
C GLY A 772 -12.73 50.89 2.29
N ALA A 773 -13.92 50.99 1.69
CA ALA A 773 -14.37 50.08 0.64
C ALA A 773 -13.65 50.34 -0.72
N PRO A 774 -13.47 49.31 -1.57
CA PRO A 774 -12.85 49.48 -2.90
C PRO A 774 -13.66 50.44 -3.79
N ASP A 775 -13.01 51.48 -4.32
CA ASP A 775 -13.62 52.55 -5.13
C ASP A 775 -13.40 52.39 -6.64
N LEU A 776 -12.71 51.33 -7.05
CA LEU A 776 -12.50 50.93 -8.45
C LEU A 776 -12.86 49.45 -8.68
N THR A 777 -13.13 49.11 -9.93
CA THR A 777 -13.05 47.75 -10.47
C THR A 777 -12.00 47.74 -11.57
N GLN A 778 -10.95 46.93 -11.39
CA GLN A 778 -9.89 46.74 -12.38
C GLN A 778 -10.22 45.53 -13.24
N TYR A 779 -10.06 45.67 -14.56
CA TYR A 779 -10.29 44.62 -15.55
C TYR A 779 -8.98 44.17 -16.17
N PHE A 780 -8.71 42.88 -16.06
CA PHE A 780 -7.51 42.21 -16.52
C PHE A 780 -7.80 41.29 -17.71
N THR A 781 -6.85 41.23 -18.65
CA THR A 781 -6.79 40.17 -19.67
C THR A 781 -5.50 39.40 -19.46
N ILE A 782 -5.62 38.10 -19.26
CA ILE A 782 -4.49 37.17 -19.21
C ILE A 782 -4.35 36.57 -20.61
N HIS A 783 -3.24 36.81 -21.29
CA HIS A 783 -2.95 36.25 -22.61
C HIS A 783 -2.07 35.01 -22.46
N LEU A 784 -2.46 33.91 -23.12
CA LEU A 784 -1.76 32.64 -23.13
C LEU A 784 -1.08 32.46 -24.48
N ARG A 785 0.24 32.59 -24.52
CA ARG A 785 1.02 32.61 -25.76
C ARG A 785 2.18 31.63 -25.72
N THR A 786 2.72 31.31 -26.89
CA THR A 786 3.96 30.56 -27.01
C THR A 786 5.16 31.44 -26.62
N LEU A 787 6.10 30.95 -25.82
CA LEU A 787 7.31 31.69 -25.42
C LEU A 787 8.25 31.94 -26.62
N GLY A 788 8.40 30.95 -27.51
CA GLY A 788 9.28 31.03 -28.66
C GLY A 788 8.78 31.95 -29.77
N THR A 789 7.48 32.00 -30.03
CA THR A 789 6.91 32.69 -31.22
C THR A 789 5.90 33.79 -30.92
N ASN A 790 5.54 34.01 -29.65
CA ASN A 790 4.52 34.98 -29.21
C ASN A 790 3.15 34.80 -29.94
N GLN A 791 2.82 33.59 -30.41
CA GLN A 791 1.52 33.26 -30.99
C GLN A 791 0.56 32.73 -29.91
N PRO A 792 -0.76 32.72 -30.14
CA PRO A 792 -1.70 32.02 -29.27
C PRO A 792 -1.24 30.58 -28.96
N HIS A 793 -1.24 30.19 -27.69
CA HIS A 793 -0.72 28.89 -27.29
C HIS A 793 -1.61 27.75 -27.84
N PRO A 794 -1.06 26.71 -28.50
CA PRO A 794 -1.84 25.68 -29.18
C PRO A 794 -2.71 24.85 -28.23
N ASP A 795 -2.23 24.60 -27.00
CA ASP A 795 -2.98 23.85 -25.98
C ASP A 795 -4.05 24.68 -25.26
N ALA A 796 -4.08 26.00 -25.45
CA ALA A 796 -5.08 26.86 -24.84
C ALA A 796 -6.32 26.93 -25.75
N ALA A 797 -7.41 26.26 -25.35
CA ALA A 797 -8.70 26.34 -26.04
C ALA A 797 -9.22 27.78 -26.14
N ARG A 798 -8.85 28.63 -25.17
CA ARG A 798 -9.09 30.07 -25.16
C ARG A 798 -7.75 30.79 -25.02
N PRO A 799 -7.34 31.60 -26.00
CA PRO A 799 -6.05 32.29 -25.95
C PRO A 799 -5.99 33.42 -24.92
N THR A 800 -7.15 33.82 -24.38
CA THR A 800 -7.27 34.84 -23.35
C THR A 800 -8.27 34.46 -22.26
N ILE A 801 -7.96 34.86 -21.03
CA ILE A 801 -8.83 34.77 -19.86
C ILE A 801 -9.12 36.19 -19.37
N SER A 802 -10.40 36.53 -19.23
CA SER A 802 -10.82 37.84 -18.69
C SER A 802 -11.14 37.72 -17.21
N TYR A 803 -10.62 38.64 -16.41
CA TYR A 803 -10.88 38.69 -14.98
C TYR A 803 -11.10 40.14 -14.52
N SER A 804 -11.90 40.34 -13.48
CA SER A 804 -12.05 41.66 -12.87
C SER A 804 -12.15 41.54 -11.37
N THR A 805 -11.46 42.42 -10.65
CA THR A 805 -11.51 42.47 -9.20
C THR A 805 -11.63 43.92 -8.68
N PRO A 806 -12.31 44.14 -7.54
CA PRO A 806 -12.32 45.44 -6.88
C PRO A 806 -10.92 45.92 -6.50
N SER A 807 -10.65 47.22 -6.63
CA SER A 807 -9.36 47.83 -6.30
C SER A 807 -9.54 49.25 -5.74
N TYR A 808 -8.44 49.91 -5.36
CA TYR A 808 -8.44 51.25 -4.76
C TYR A 808 -7.65 52.25 -5.62
N ARG A 809 -8.15 53.49 -5.78
CA ARG A 809 -7.51 54.53 -6.61
C ARG A 809 -6.08 54.87 -6.22
N ARG A 810 -5.72 54.72 -4.95
CA ARG A 810 -4.42 55.14 -4.41
C ARG A 810 -3.42 53.99 -4.24
N THR A 811 -3.78 52.77 -4.61
CA THR A 811 -2.96 51.58 -4.34
C THR A 811 -2.53 50.94 -5.66
N ARG A 812 -1.25 50.60 -5.78
CA ARG A 812 -0.76 49.84 -6.94
C ARG A 812 -0.97 48.37 -6.65
N THR A 813 -1.70 47.69 -7.53
CA THR A 813 -1.86 46.23 -7.49
C THR A 813 -0.53 45.58 -7.88
N SER A 814 -0.07 44.64 -7.05
CA SER A 814 1.01 43.69 -7.36
C SER A 814 0.43 42.30 -7.59
N PHE A 815 1.22 41.45 -8.23
CA PHE A 815 0.79 40.12 -8.64
C PHE A 815 1.86 39.10 -8.30
N TYR A 816 1.43 37.88 -8.01
CA TYR A 816 2.32 36.73 -7.84
C TYR A 816 1.73 35.55 -8.61
N PHE A 817 2.57 34.84 -9.35
CA PHE A 817 2.15 33.78 -10.26
C PHE A 817 2.78 32.45 -9.89
N GLN A 818 2.05 31.36 -10.10
CA GLN A 818 2.66 30.04 -10.16
C GLN A 818 1.89 29.17 -11.16
N VAL A 819 2.62 28.37 -11.93
CA VAL A 819 2.05 27.43 -12.90
C VAL A 819 2.43 26.02 -12.49
N VAL A 820 1.43 25.14 -12.40
CA VAL A 820 1.60 23.71 -12.10
C VAL A 820 0.79 22.90 -13.12
N GLY A 821 1.49 22.33 -14.10
CA GLY A 821 0.85 21.65 -15.22
C GLY A 821 -0.16 22.57 -15.92
N ARG A 822 -1.42 22.15 -15.98
CA ARG A 822 -2.55 22.90 -16.56
C ARG A 822 -3.08 24.03 -15.67
N TYR A 823 -2.63 24.14 -14.42
CA TYR A 823 -3.12 25.16 -13.49
C TYR A 823 -2.27 26.42 -13.53
N LEU A 824 -2.92 27.56 -13.75
CA LEU A 824 -2.36 28.90 -13.61
C LEU A 824 -2.99 29.55 -12.37
N ALA A 825 -2.19 29.84 -11.36
CA ALA A 825 -2.61 30.56 -10.17
C ALA A 825 -2.06 31.99 -10.18
N VAL A 826 -2.93 32.97 -9.90
CA VAL A 826 -2.57 34.38 -9.80
C VAL A 826 -3.09 34.93 -8.48
N GLN A 827 -2.18 35.41 -7.65
CA GLN A 827 -2.51 36.18 -6.46
C GLN A 827 -2.49 37.66 -6.82
N PHE A 828 -3.57 38.34 -6.46
CA PHE A 828 -3.72 39.78 -6.60
C PHE A 828 -3.47 40.40 -5.23
N LEU A 829 -2.58 41.37 -5.15
CA LEU A 829 -2.14 42.00 -3.92
C LEU A 829 -2.46 43.48 -3.95
N ILE A 830 -3.01 43.98 -2.85
CA ILE A 830 -3.28 45.40 -2.67
C ILE A 830 -2.78 45.84 -1.30
N SER A 831 -1.92 46.85 -1.29
CA SER A 831 -1.48 47.53 -0.07
C SER A 831 -2.52 48.57 0.37
N SER A 832 -2.97 48.53 1.63
CA SER A 832 -3.79 49.58 2.27
C SER A 832 -3.00 50.26 3.40
N VAL A 833 -3.50 51.39 3.94
CA VAL A 833 -2.80 52.19 4.97
C VAL A 833 -2.46 51.39 6.23
N SER A 834 -3.20 50.31 6.54
CA SER A 834 -3.03 49.51 7.76
C SER A 834 -2.68 48.03 7.54
N SER A 835 -2.82 47.49 6.32
CA SER A 835 -2.51 46.07 6.04
C SER A 835 -2.44 45.76 4.53
N GLU A 836 -1.63 44.77 4.18
CA GLU A 836 -1.65 44.16 2.84
C GLU A 836 -2.78 43.14 2.75
N LYS A 837 -3.54 43.20 1.65
CA LYS A 837 -4.64 42.28 1.37
C LYS A 837 -4.42 41.54 0.07
N PHE A 838 -4.88 40.29 0.03
CA PHE A 838 -4.77 39.45 -1.15
C PHE A 838 -6.09 38.80 -1.56
N GLN A 839 -6.15 38.42 -2.83
CA GLN A 839 -7.09 37.44 -3.39
C GLN A 839 -6.28 36.45 -4.23
N LEU A 840 -6.72 35.20 -4.29
CA LEU A 840 -6.08 34.16 -5.11
C LEU A 840 -7.11 33.53 -6.03
N ARG A 841 -6.74 33.31 -7.29
CA ARG A 841 -7.56 32.58 -8.25
C ARG A 841 -6.73 31.61 -9.05
N VAL A 842 -7.29 30.43 -9.30
CA VAL A 842 -6.66 29.35 -10.05
C VAL A 842 -7.53 28.99 -11.25
N TRP A 843 -6.94 29.00 -12.43
CA TRP A 843 -7.56 28.60 -13.69
C TRP A 843 -6.91 27.35 -14.24
N ASP A 844 -7.68 26.56 -14.99
CA ASP A 844 -7.12 25.63 -15.96
C ASP A 844 -6.83 26.43 -17.24
N TRP A 845 -5.56 26.74 -17.50
CA TRP A 845 -5.18 27.59 -18.63
C TRP A 845 -5.39 26.90 -19.98
N THR A 846 -5.45 25.56 -20.01
CA THR A 846 -5.71 24.82 -21.25
C THR A 846 -7.17 24.93 -21.69
N THR A 847 -8.10 25.07 -20.74
CA THR A 847 -9.54 25.20 -21.02
C THR A 847 -10.06 26.64 -20.86
N GLY A 848 -9.36 27.47 -20.10
CA GLY A 848 -9.78 28.80 -19.68
C GLY A 848 -10.91 28.80 -18.65
N LYS A 849 -11.16 27.67 -17.95
CA LYS A 849 -12.18 27.57 -16.89
C LYS A 849 -11.59 27.90 -15.52
N ASP A 850 -12.41 28.52 -14.66
CA ASP A 850 -12.08 28.70 -13.24
C ASP A 850 -12.02 27.33 -12.54
N VAL A 851 -10.99 27.09 -11.73
CA VAL A 851 -10.83 25.86 -10.95
C VAL A 851 -11.19 26.10 -9.48
N THR A 852 -10.58 27.10 -8.86
CA THR A 852 -10.83 27.48 -7.47
C THR A 852 -10.45 28.93 -7.20
N TYR A 853 -10.90 29.48 -6.07
CA TYR A 853 -10.57 30.84 -5.63
C TYR A 853 -10.46 30.95 -4.10
N ILE A 854 -9.83 32.02 -3.62
CA ILE A 854 -9.85 32.47 -2.22
C ILE A 854 -10.22 33.96 -2.24
N GLU A 855 -11.47 34.23 -1.85
CA GLU A 855 -12.10 35.55 -1.82
C GLU A 855 -13.05 35.59 -0.60
N PRO A 856 -13.38 36.76 -0.02
CA PRO A 856 -12.99 38.13 -0.40
C PRO A 856 -11.54 38.45 -0.03
N TRP A 857 -11.15 39.72 -0.15
CA TRP A 857 -9.82 40.22 0.24
C TRP A 857 -9.46 39.82 1.69
N ARG A 858 -8.42 39.00 1.86
CA ARG A 858 -7.91 38.55 3.17
C ARG A 858 -6.61 39.28 3.50
N ALA A 859 -6.36 39.56 4.78
CA ALA A 859 -5.14 40.26 5.21
C ALA A 859 -3.95 39.31 5.36
N GLY A 860 -2.74 39.87 5.23
CA GLY A 860 -1.53 39.29 5.83
C GLY A 860 -0.84 38.15 5.06
N ALA A 861 -1.04 38.04 3.74
CA ALA A 861 -0.25 37.15 2.88
C ALA A 861 0.30 37.88 1.67
N GLU A 862 1.62 37.81 1.48
CA GLU A 862 2.35 38.49 0.40
C GLU A 862 2.60 37.56 -0.81
N SER A 863 2.54 36.25 -0.60
CA SER A 863 2.72 35.25 -1.66
C SER A 863 1.99 33.94 -1.32
N PHE A 864 2.03 32.96 -2.22
CA PHE A 864 1.56 31.60 -1.99
C PHE A 864 2.50 30.59 -2.67
N THR A 865 2.35 29.31 -2.34
CA THR A 865 2.94 28.24 -3.15
C THR A 865 2.07 27.00 -3.20
N PHE A 866 2.10 26.27 -4.31
CA PHE A 866 1.55 24.93 -4.41
C PHE A 866 2.44 23.93 -3.66
N LEU A 867 1.83 23.12 -2.79
CA LEU A 867 2.47 21.93 -2.21
C LEU A 867 2.22 20.67 -3.04
N SER A 868 1.19 20.70 -3.86
CA SER A 868 0.87 19.70 -4.89
C SER A 868 -0.12 20.34 -5.86
N ASP A 869 -0.58 19.61 -6.88
CA ASP A 869 -1.66 20.09 -7.76
C ASP A 869 -3.07 20.05 -7.12
N ARG A 870 -3.14 19.84 -5.79
CA ARG A 870 -4.34 19.87 -4.94
C ARG A 870 -4.18 20.68 -3.67
N LEU A 871 -2.97 21.15 -3.36
CA LEU A 871 -2.66 21.80 -2.09
C LEU A 871 -2.01 23.16 -2.34
N LEU A 872 -2.57 24.19 -1.72
CA LEU A 872 -2.04 25.55 -1.71
C LEU A 872 -1.64 25.89 -0.28
N LEU A 873 -0.42 26.42 -0.09
CA LEU A 873 0.03 26.98 1.17
C LEU A 873 0.08 28.49 1.08
N ILE A 874 -0.51 29.15 2.08
CA ILE A 874 -0.54 30.60 2.20
C ILE A 874 -0.09 30.99 3.61
N PRO A 875 1.01 31.76 3.75
CA PRO A 875 1.38 32.34 5.03
C PRO A 875 0.44 33.52 5.35
N CYS A 876 -0.20 33.51 6.50
CA CYS A 876 -1.18 34.52 6.90
C CYS A 876 -0.84 35.10 8.28
N LEU A 877 -1.11 36.40 8.46
CA LEU A 877 -1.11 37.07 9.75
C LEU A 877 -2.54 37.19 10.27
N GLN A 878 -2.80 36.63 11.44
CA GLN A 878 -4.08 36.74 12.13
C GLN A 878 -3.99 37.80 13.24
N VAL A 879 -4.92 38.76 13.25
CA VAL A 879 -5.02 39.75 14.34
C VAL A 879 -5.59 39.08 15.59
N VAL A 880 -4.88 39.21 16.72
CA VAL A 880 -5.21 38.58 18.00
C VAL A 880 -5.83 39.57 18.99
N SER A 881 -5.41 40.84 18.98
CA SER A 881 -5.99 41.90 19.81
C SER A 881 -5.80 43.28 19.18
N GLU A 882 -6.86 44.10 19.19
CA GLU A 882 -6.79 45.53 18.90
C GLU A 882 -6.51 46.29 20.21
N ASN A 883 -5.48 47.14 20.23
CA ASN A 883 -5.19 47.96 21.42
C ASN A 883 -6.19 49.13 21.49
N GLU A 884 -6.92 49.26 22.61
CA GLU A 884 -7.96 50.28 22.81
C GLU A 884 -7.44 51.74 22.71
N ASP A 885 -6.14 51.97 22.89
CA ASP A 885 -5.52 53.31 22.93
C ASP A 885 -5.04 53.85 21.56
N GLY A 886 -5.16 53.08 20.46
CA GLY A 886 -4.87 53.54 19.09
C GLY A 886 -3.42 54.00 18.79
N LEU A 887 -2.50 53.85 19.75
CA LEU A 887 -1.11 54.32 19.68
C LEU A 887 -0.11 53.24 19.21
N HIS A 888 -0.55 51.97 19.11
CA HIS A 888 0.27 50.81 18.76
C HIS A 888 -0.43 49.93 17.72
N ASP A 889 0.35 49.32 16.82
CA ASP A 889 -0.16 48.38 15.80
C ASP A 889 -0.89 47.18 16.44
N PRO A 890 -1.92 46.61 15.78
CA PRO A 890 -2.66 45.46 16.29
C PRO A 890 -1.77 44.23 16.40
N ARG A 891 -1.93 43.47 17.48
CA ARG A 891 -1.10 42.28 17.74
C ARG A 891 -1.40 41.19 16.72
N THR A 892 -0.38 40.66 16.04
CA THR A 892 -0.55 39.62 15.01
C THR A 892 0.05 38.29 15.44
N HIS A 893 -0.51 37.21 14.91
CA HIS A 893 0.03 35.86 15.04
C HIS A 893 0.15 35.22 13.66
N GLY A 894 1.34 34.72 13.33
CA GLY A 894 1.63 34.13 12.04
C GLY A 894 1.22 32.67 11.94
N LYS A 895 0.61 32.28 10.82
CA LYS A 895 0.22 30.90 10.52
C LYS A 895 0.53 30.55 9.07
N LEU A 896 0.80 29.27 8.79
CA LEU A 896 0.80 28.75 7.42
C LEU A 896 -0.49 27.95 7.22
N ILE A 897 -1.39 28.42 6.36
CA ILE A 897 -2.67 27.76 6.12
C ILE A 897 -2.58 26.95 4.83
N VAL A 898 -2.97 25.68 4.91
CA VAL A 898 -3.06 24.78 3.77
C VAL A 898 -4.50 24.65 3.31
N PHE A 899 -4.72 24.92 2.03
CA PHE A 899 -6.01 24.81 1.35
C PHE A 899 -5.99 23.64 0.37
N THR A 900 -7.14 23.00 0.18
CA THR A 900 -7.38 22.03 -0.88
C THR A 900 -8.54 22.43 -1.77
N PHE A 901 -8.59 21.88 -2.98
CA PHE A 901 -9.65 22.15 -3.94
C PHE A 901 -9.87 20.96 -4.89
N THR A 902 -11.08 20.87 -5.42
CA THR A 902 -11.51 19.88 -6.42
C THR A 902 -11.87 20.56 -7.73
N ASP A 903 -11.68 19.87 -8.85
CA ASP A 903 -12.06 20.43 -10.14
C ASP A 903 -13.58 20.56 -10.23
N PRO A 904 -14.10 21.60 -10.89
CA PRO A 904 -15.51 21.69 -11.21
C PRO A 904 -15.91 20.54 -12.16
N MET A 905 -17.00 19.82 -11.82
CA MET A 905 -17.53 18.77 -12.68
C MET A 905 -18.40 19.37 -13.79
N GLY A 906 -17.97 19.24 -15.04
CA GLY A 906 -18.71 19.73 -16.21
C GLY A 906 -18.71 21.27 -16.32
N ASP A 907 -19.90 21.86 -16.26
CA ASP A 907 -20.13 23.32 -16.31
C ASP A 907 -20.55 23.91 -14.94
N GLN A 908 -20.34 23.17 -13.85
CA GLN A 908 -20.52 23.72 -12.52
C GLN A 908 -19.54 24.88 -12.27
N PRO A 909 -19.97 25.92 -11.52
CA PRO A 909 -19.06 27.00 -11.13
C PRO A 909 -17.95 26.49 -10.22
N ALA A 910 -16.79 27.14 -10.27
CA ALA A 910 -15.71 26.90 -9.32
C ALA A 910 -16.17 27.13 -7.88
N ARG A 911 -15.57 26.40 -6.95
CA ARG A 911 -15.82 26.56 -5.51
C ARG A 911 -14.65 27.26 -4.85
N GLU A 912 -14.87 27.85 -3.67
CA GLU A 912 -13.80 28.40 -2.86
C GLU A 912 -12.87 27.27 -2.37
N ALA A 913 -11.56 27.54 -2.31
CA ALA A 913 -10.59 26.59 -1.78
C ALA A 913 -10.86 26.35 -0.28
N ARG A 914 -10.90 25.09 0.13
CA ARG A 914 -11.23 24.69 1.49
C ARG A 914 -9.97 24.65 2.36
N PRO A 915 -9.89 25.36 3.49
CA PRO A 915 -8.78 25.22 4.43
C PRO A 915 -8.88 23.86 5.14
N ILE A 916 -7.76 23.13 5.21
CA ILE A 916 -7.70 21.78 5.83
C ILE A 916 -6.77 21.71 7.03
N ALA A 917 -5.71 22.52 7.04
CA ALA A 917 -4.76 22.57 8.15
C ALA A 917 -4.16 23.97 8.33
N SER A 918 -3.74 24.30 9.54
CA SER A 918 -2.92 25.46 9.86
C SER A 918 -1.71 25.06 10.70
N PHE A 919 -0.54 25.60 10.38
CA PHE A 919 0.69 25.45 11.13
C PHE A 919 0.99 26.76 11.87
N ASP A 920 1.01 26.72 13.20
CA ASP A 920 1.25 27.91 14.02
C ASP A 920 2.75 28.27 14.04
N LEU A 921 3.08 29.54 13.85
CA LEU A 921 4.41 30.11 14.13
C LEU A 921 4.53 30.45 15.62
N PRO A 922 5.75 30.59 16.18
CA PRO A 922 5.88 30.93 17.59
C PRO A 922 5.44 32.38 17.84
N ASN A 923 5.06 32.66 19.08
CA ASN A 923 4.77 34.02 19.54
C ASN A 923 6.05 34.70 20.02
N ALA A 924 6.17 36.01 19.79
CA ALA A 924 7.26 36.79 20.36
C ALA A 924 7.21 36.78 21.90
N ALA A 925 8.38 36.63 22.54
CA ALA A 925 8.52 36.82 23.98
C ALA A 925 8.33 38.29 24.38
N ASN A 926 8.70 39.22 23.49
CA ASN A 926 8.49 40.65 23.66
C ASN A 926 7.08 41.05 23.18
N PRO A 927 6.22 41.64 24.04
CA PRO A 927 4.86 42.04 23.67
C PRO A 927 4.78 43.24 22.70
N PHE A 928 5.92 43.88 22.36
CA PHE A 928 6.00 45.03 21.46
C PHE A 928 6.58 44.70 20.06
N LEU A 929 6.92 43.43 19.80
CA LEU A 929 7.47 42.97 18.52
C LEU A 929 6.53 41.91 17.93
N ASP A 930 5.92 42.21 16.80
CA ASP A 930 5.01 41.31 16.09
C ASP A 930 5.40 41.21 14.61
N LEU A 931 4.98 40.11 13.98
CA LEU A 931 5.22 39.89 12.56
C LEU A 931 4.31 40.82 11.73
N GLN A 932 4.93 41.65 10.90
CA GLN A 932 4.23 42.61 10.05
C GLN A 932 4.12 42.13 8.59
N GLY A 933 4.96 41.18 8.19
CA GLY A 933 4.94 40.62 6.83
C GLY A 933 5.39 39.17 6.80
N LEU A 934 4.68 38.37 6.01
CA LEU A 934 5.04 37.00 5.70
C LEU A 934 4.97 36.76 4.19
N SER A 935 6.09 36.36 3.62
CA SER A 935 6.19 35.87 2.24
C SER A 935 6.84 34.50 2.23
N CYS A 936 6.36 33.65 1.34
CA CYS A 936 6.94 32.33 1.08
C CYS A 936 7.41 32.18 -0.36
N ARG A 937 8.42 31.34 -0.58
CA ARG A 937 8.88 30.93 -1.91
C ARG A 937 9.32 29.48 -1.88
N CYS A 938 8.95 28.73 -2.91
CA CYS A 938 9.39 27.35 -3.10
C CYS A 938 9.40 27.07 -4.61
N ASP A 939 10.60 27.07 -5.19
CA ASP A 939 10.82 26.86 -6.62
C ASP A 939 11.71 25.63 -6.86
N PRO A 940 11.54 24.92 -7.98
CA PRO A 940 10.49 25.11 -8.99
C PRO A 940 9.10 24.79 -8.43
N ALA A 941 8.01 25.01 -9.17
CA ALA A 941 6.66 24.58 -8.76
C ALA A 941 6.56 23.03 -8.70
N PRO A 942 5.62 22.43 -7.92
CA PRO A 942 5.54 20.97 -7.80
C PRO A 942 5.28 20.31 -9.13
N VAL A 943 5.81 19.09 -9.30
CA VAL A 943 5.59 18.31 -10.51
C VAL A 943 4.09 18.00 -10.64
N PRO A 944 3.46 18.26 -11.80
CA PRO A 944 2.04 17.99 -11.97
C PRO A 944 1.75 16.49 -11.86
N SER A 945 0.65 16.13 -11.22
CA SER A 945 0.15 14.74 -11.28
C SER A 945 -0.49 14.47 -12.64
N PHE A 946 -0.83 13.22 -12.95
CA PHE A 946 -1.54 12.86 -14.18
C PHE A 946 -2.84 13.68 -14.40
N ARG A 947 -3.46 14.17 -13.32
CA ARG A 947 -4.66 15.02 -13.38
C ARG A 947 -4.39 16.40 -13.99
N SER A 948 -3.22 16.97 -13.70
CA SER A 948 -2.85 18.32 -14.11
C SER A 948 -1.80 18.34 -15.22
N ALA A 949 -1.29 17.18 -15.63
CA ALA A 949 -0.35 17.05 -16.73
C ALA A 949 -0.91 17.67 -18.03
N THR A 950 -0.04 18.39 -18.73
CA THR A 950 -0.35 18.96 -20.05
C THR A 950 -0.02 17.93 -21.13
N ARG A 951 -0.46 18.19 -22.37
CA ARG A 951 -0.16 17.31 -23.51
C ARG A 951 1.24 17.51 -24.09
N HIS A 952 1.99 18.49 -23.59
CA HIS A 952 3.27 18.89 -24.14
C HIS A 952 4.39 18.05 -23.51
N ASP A 953 5.11 17.29 -24.33
CA ASP A 953 6.36 16.67 -23.91
C ASP A 953 7.39 17.80 -23.74
N GLY A 954 7.78 18.10 -22.50
CA GLY A 954 8.68 19.23 -22.21
C GLY A 954 10.07 19.08 -22.83
N ILE A 955 11.01 20.00 -22.55
CA ILE A 955 12.37 19.89 -23.11
C ILE A 955 13.06 18.62 -22.57
N PRO A 956 13.69 17.78 -23.43
CA PRO A 956 14.43 16.61 -22.96
C PRO A 956 15.56 16.98 -21.99
N LYS A 957 15.63 16.32 -20.84
CA LYS A 957 16.60 16.60 -19.75
C LYS A 957 17.49 15.40 -19.40
N LEU A 958 18.61 15.65 -18.71
CA LEU A 958 19.41 14.64 -18.03
C LEU A 958 18.86 14.32 -16.64
N PHE A 959 18.14 15.21 -15.97
CA PHE A 959 17.52 14.97 -14.66
C PHE A 959 16.46 16.02 -14.34
N ASP A 960 15.48 15.64 -13.51
CA ASP A 960 14.51 16.54 -12.89
C ASP A 960 14.76 16.61 -11.37
N LEU A 961 14.34 17.71 -10.74
CA LEU A 961 14.34 17.81 -9.28
C LEU A 961 13.30 16.84 -8.67
N ALA A 962 13.69 16.07 -7.65
CA ALA A 962 12.73 15.22 -6.95
C ALA A 962 11.59 16.06 -6.35
N PRO A 963 10.31 15.64 -6.46
CA PRO A 963 9.17 16.41 -5.95
C PRO A 963 9.29 16.78 -4.46
N GLU A 964 9.88 15.91 -3.65
CA GLU A 964 10.05 16.06 -2.21
C GLU A 964 11.28 16.90 -1.81
N ASN A 965 12.28 17.05 -2.68
CA ASN A 965 13.57 17.67 -2.34
C ASN A 965 13.55 19.17 -2.58
N ARG A 966 12.74 19.85 -1.78
CA ARG A 966 12.54 21.29 -1.83
C ARG A 966 12.60 21.87 -0.43
N VAL A 967 13.02 23.12 -0.37
CA VAL A 967 12.92 23.95 0.81
C VAL A 967 11.88 25.05 0.54
N LEU A 968 11.00 25.25 1.51
CA LEU A 968 10.12 26.41 1.56
C LEU A 968 10.86 27.51 2.32
N CYS A 969 11.15 28.62 1.65
CA CYS A 969 11.72 29.81 2.27
C CYS A 969 10.56 30.68 2.76
N LEU A 970 10.38 30.77 4.07
CA LEU A 970 9.41 31.68 4.70
C LEU A 970 10.15 32.92 5.21
N LYS A 971 10.04 34.03 4.49
CA LYS A 971 10.58 35.32 4.90
C LYS A 971 9.61 35.98 5.88
N MET A 972 10.16 36.44 6.99
CA MET A 972 9.44 36.99 8.13
C MET A 972 9.99 38.39 8.41
N ARG A 973 9.10 39.39 8.48
CA ARG A 973 9.47 40.80 8.71
C ARG A 973 8.79 41.32 9.97
N SER A 974 9.55 42.08 10.77
CA SER A 974 9.08 42.77 11.98
C SER A 974 9.68 44.18 12.04
N GLN A 975 9.00 45.07 12.75
CA GLN A 975 9.56 46.39 13.10
C GLN A 975 10.67 46.21 14.15
N ALA A 976 11.81 46.93 14.03
CA ALA A 976 12.85 46.89 15.05
C ALA A 976 12.43 47.66 16.31
N VAL A 977 13.18 47.45 17.40
CA VAL A 977 13.06 48.19 18.68
C VAL A 977 13.32 49.70 18.50
N ILE A 978 14.00 50.10 17.41
CA ILE A 978 14.19 51.49 16.98
C ILE A 978 13.30 51.72 15.74
N PRO A 979 12.50 52.80 15.66
CA PRO A 979 11.48 53.01 14.60
C PRO A 979 11.99 53.13 13.15
N VAL A 980 13.31 52.99 12.91
CA VAL A 980 13.96 53.32 11.64
C VAL A 980 14.39 52.07 10.86
N ASP A 981 14.53 50.91 11.50
CA ASP A 981 15.00 49.68 10.86
C ASP A 981 13.93 48.57 10.88
N GLN A 982 13.74 47.85 9.76
CA GLN A 982 12.97 46.60 9.72
C GLN A 982 13.94 45.42 9.93
N VAL A 983 13.56 44.44 10.73
CA VAL A 983 14.33 43.19 10.91
C VAL A 983 13.67 42.09 10.07
N GLU A 984 14.49 41.39 9.30
CA GLU A 984 14.12 40.32 8.40
C GLU A 984 14.86 39.02 8.75
N SER A 985 14.10 37.94 8.89
CA SER A 985 14.67 36.60 9.02
C SER A 985 13.94 35.63 8.10
N THR A 986 14.57 34.51 7.81
CA THR A 986 14.01 33.48 6.95
C THR A 986 13.99 32.14 7.68
N LEU A 987 12.81 31.52 7.72
CA LEU A 987 12.62 30.16 8.18
C LEU A 987 12.62 29.22 6.97
N TYR A 988 13.57 28.29 6.96
CA TYR A 988 13.71 27.28 5.91
C TYR A 988 13.04 25.99 6.36
N ILE A 989 11.99 25.58 5.64
CA ILE A 989 11.12 24.47 6.03
C ILE A 989 11.27 23.34 5.00
N GLN A 990 11.50 22.11 5.46
CA GLN A 990 11.56 20.94 4.60
C GLN A 990 10.18 20.67 3.99
N PHE A 991 10.09 20.73 2.66
CA PHE A 991 8.83 20.60 1.93
C PHE A 991 8.15 19.25 2.18
N ALA A 992 8.93 18.17 2.21
CA ALA A 992 8.44 16.81 2.42
C ALA A 992 7.69 16.64 3.76
N ASP A 993 8.10 17.37 4.81
CA ASP A 993 7.51 17.27 6.13
C ASP A 993 6.13 17.93 6.19
N LEU A 994 5.97 19.08 5.52
CA LEU A 994 4.68 19.76 5.38
C LEU A 994 3.67 18.90 4.62
N VAL A 995 4.07 18.33 3.48
CA VAL A 995 3.19 17.48 2.66
C VAL A 995 2.78 16.23 3.44
N ARG A 996 3.71 15.57 4.13
CA ARG A 996 3.42 14.37 4.93
C ARG A 996 2.42 14.66 6.05
N ALA A 997 2.52 15.82 6.69
CA ALA A 997 1.63 16.22 7.77
C ALA A 997 0.16 16.42 7.33
N VAL A 998 -0.10 16.76 6.05
CA VAL A 998 -1.45 17.08 5.57
C VAL A 998 -2.01 16.12 4.52
N SER A 999 -1.20 15.22 3.96
CA SER A 999 -1.64 14.33 2.86
C SER A 999 -2.84 13.45 3.22
N HIS A 1000 -2.94 13.00 4.48
CA HIS A 1000 -4.04 12.17 4.96
C HIS A 1000 -5.38 12.93 5.09
N LEU A 1001 -5.36 14.27 5.04
CA LEU A 1001 -6.54 15.13 5.19
C LEU A 1001 -7.25 15.41 3.86
N LEU A 1002 -6.68 14.98 2.72
CA LEU A 1002 -7.18 15.30 1.38
C LEU A 1002 -8.59 14.76 1.12
N ASP A 1003 -8.89 13.56 1.62
CA ASP A 1003 -10.16 12.86 1.39
C ASP A 1003 -11.17 13.03 2.55
N GLU A 1004 -10.86 13.92 3.50
CA GLU A 1004 -11.75 14.17 4.63
C GLU A 1004 -12.99 14.99 4.24
N PRO A 1005 -14.15 14.76 4.92
CA PRO A 1005 -15.38 15.47 4.64
C PRO A 1005 -15.23 16.99 4.72
N ALA A 1006 -15.99 17.72 3.89
CA ALA A 1006 -15.88 19.18 3.78
C ALA A 1006 -16.32 19.94 5.04
N ASP A 1007 -17.11 19.30 5.89
CA ASP A 1007 -17.66 19.75 7.16
C ASP A 1007 -16.71 19.57 8.35
N LYS A 1008 -15.62 18.83 8.18
CA LYS A 1008 -14.64 18.64 9.25
C LYS A 1008 -13.85 19.94 9.52
N PRO A 1009 -13.67 20.34 10.80
CA PRO A 1009 -12.92 21.54 11.13
C PRO A 1009 -11.45 21.45 10.72
N MET A 1010 -10.87 22.59 10.36
CA MET A 1010 -9.45 22.73 10.02
C MET A 1010 -8.55 22.23 11.17
N LEU A 1011 -7.58 21.36 10.85
CA LEU A 1011 -6.62 20.86 11.83
C LEU A 1011 -5.60 21.94 12.21
N ASN A 1012 -5.53 22.32 13.48
CA ASN A 1012 -4.48 23.21 13.97
C ASN A 1012 -3.27 22.42 14.47
N ILE A 1013 -2.08 22.68 13.90
CA ILE A 1013 -0.82 22.01 14.22
C ILE A 1013 0.10 23.02 14.94
N PRO A 1014 0.30 22.87 16.26
CA PRO A 1014 1.15 23.76 17.05
C PRO A 1014 2.62 23.74 16.59
N TRP A 1015 3.30 24.89 16.68
CA TRP A 1015 4.72 25.08 16.37
C TRP A 1015 5.64 23.91 16.81
N LYS A 1016 5.52 23.47 18.06
CA LYS A 1016 6.33 22.39 18.64
C LYS A 1016 6.21 21.03 17.92
N ASP A 1017 5.10 20.79 17.23
CA ASP A 1017 4.79 19.50 16.61
C ASP A 1017 5.31 19.41 15.16
N TRP A 1018 5.63 20.55 14.53
CA TRP A 1018 6.09 20.61 13.13
C TRP A 1018 7.40 21.35 12.89
N ALA A 1019 7.87 22.20 13.82
CA ALA A 1019 9.10 22.98 13.65
C ALA A 1019 10.39 22.13 13.66
N LYS A 1020 10.31 20.85 14.03
CA LYS A 1020 11.49 19.98 14.09
C LYS A 1020 12.05 19.73 12.69
N GLY A 1021 13.30 20.11 12.48
CA GLY A 1021 13.99 19.91 11.20
C GLY A 1021 13.99 21.13 10.28
N THR A 1022 13.39 22.24 10.72
CA THR A 1022 13.51 23.54 10.03
C THR A 1022 14.80 24.26 10.44
N SER A 1023 15.22 25.26 9.67
CA SER A 1023 16.35 26.13 10.01
C SER A 1023 15.91 27.59 10.03
N TRP A 1024 15.92 28.25 11.19
CA TRP A 1024 15.67 29.69 11.29
C TRP A 1024 16.98 30.45 11.21
N VAL A 1025 17.08 31.37 10.24
CA VAL A 1025 18.26 32.17 9.98
C VAL A 1025 17.91 33.66 9.95
N ASP A 1026 18.67 34.49 10.67
CA ASP A 1026 18.57 35.94 10.54
C ASP A 1026 19.22 36.38 9.22
N THR A 1027 18.49 37.12 8.40
CA THR A 1027 18.85 37.40 6.99
C THR A 1027 19.03 38.89 6.68
N ASP A 1028 19.07 39.75 7.69
CA ASP A 1028 19.17 41.23 7.57
C ASP A 1028 20.33 41.72 6.68
N LEU A 1029 21.39 40.93 6.61
CA LEU A 1029 22.61 41.26 5.87
C LEU A 1029 22.79 40.40 4.60
N LEU A 1030 21.77 39.63 4.23
CA LEU A 1030 21.74 38.83 3.01
C LEU A 1030 20.80 39.47 2.00
N PHE A 1031 21.35 39.80 0.83
CA PHE A 1031 20.61 40.43 -0.26
C PHE A 1031 20.38 39.42 -1.38
N THR A 1032 19.12 39.07 -1.63
CA THR A 1032 18.72 38.13 -2.70
C THR A 1032 18.12 38.85 -3.92
N GLY A 1033 17.64 40.08 -3.74
CA GLY A 1033 16.75 40.74 -4.70
C GLY A 1033 15.31 40.22 -4.57
N ASN A 1034 14.44 40.52 -5.54
CA ASN A 1034 13.00 40.28 -5.40
C ASN A 1034 12.51 38.89 -5.86
N GLU A 1035 13.22 38.11 -6.70
CA GLU A 1035 12.65 36.89 -7.30
C GLU A 1035 13.66 35.74 -7.54
N CYS A 1036 13.18 34.48 -7.45
CA CYS A 1036 13.84 33.22 -7.86
C CYS A 1036 15.20 32.86 -7.24
N TYR A 1037 15.40 33.15 -5.96
CA TYR A 1037 16.63 32.87 -5.21
C TYR A 1037 16.70 31.46 -4.57
N VAL A 1038 15.68 30.62 -4.81
CA VAL A 1038 15.62 29.23 -4.33
C VAL A 1038 15.39 28.29 -5.51
N PHE A 1039 16.09 27.16 -5.53
CA PHE A 1039 15.81 26.06 -6.46
C PHE A 1039 16.06 24.73 -5.74
N GLY A 1040 15.00 23.95 -5.56
CA GLY A 1040 15.03 22.73 -4.77
C GLY A 1040 15.42 23.01 -3.33
N GLN A 1041 16.53 22.43 -2.86
CA GLN A 1041 17.06 22.63 -1.51
C GLN A 1041 18.19 23.66 -1.44
N ARG A 1042 18.44 24.39 -2.54
CA ARG A 1042 19.48 25.42 -2.60
C ARG A 1042 18.87 26.81 -2.58
N VAL A 1043 19.49 27.67 -1.79
CA VAL A 1043 19.11 29.08 -1.67
C VAL A 1043 20.36 29.90 -1.93
N VAL A 1044 20.24 30.98 -2.68
CA VAL A 1044 21.36 31.87 -3.00
C VAL A 1044 21.10 33.27 -2.49
N SER A 1045 22.13 33.91 -1.96
CA SER A 1045 22.09 35.31 -1.55
C SER A 1045 23.46 35.96 -1.69
N VAL A 1046 23.52 37.28 -1.54
CA VAL A 1046 24.78 38.02 -1.43
C VAL A 1046 24.92 38.51 0.01
N GLY A 1047 25.95 38.06 0.71
CA GLY A 1047 26.29 38.52 2.05
C GLY A 1047 27.40 39.57 2.05
N LEU A 1048 27.47 40.38 3.10
CA LEU A 1048 28.52 41.38 3.31
C LEU A 1048 29.59 40.85 4.28
N ASP A 1049 30.82 40.64 3.80
CA ASP A 1049 31.93 40.16 4.65
C ASP A 1049 32.55 41.34 5.43
N ARG A 1050 32.42 41.33 6.76
CA ARG A 1050 32.89 42.41 7.65
C ARG A 1050 34.29 42.20 8.25
N SER A 1051 35.03 41.14 7.87
CA SER A 1051 36.24 40.71 8.60
C SER A 1051 37.46 41.63 8.52
N GLU A 1052 37.44 42.71 7.74
CA GLU A 1052 38.53 43.71 7.66
C GLU A 1052 37.99 45.15 7.63
N MET A 1053 37.39 45.63 8.73
CA MET A 1053 37.03 47.05 8.84
C MET A 1053 37.75 47.75 9.99
N ASP A 1054 38.55 48.76 9.62
CA ASP A 1054 38.85 49.90 10.48
C ASP A 1054 37.54 50.64 10.80
N SER A 1055 37.42 51.05 12.05
CA SER A 1055 36.21 51.55 12.73
C SER A 1055 35.63 52.90 12.25
N GLU A 1056 35.90 53.35 11.02
CA GLU A 1056 35.57 54.72 10.57
C GLU A 1056 34.63 54.84 9.35
N MET A 1057 34.04 53.76 8.82
CA MET A 1057 33.14 53.84 7.65
C MET A 1057 31.66 53.63 8.00
N GLU A 1058 30.87 54.71 8.00
CA GLU A 1058 29.47 54.74 8.46
C GLU A 1058 28.39 54.39 7.40
N GLU A 1059 28.69 54.14 6.13
CA GLU A 1059 27.66 53.89 5.10
C GLU A 1059 27.64 52.45 4.56
N ILE A 1060 26.55 51.71 4.82
CA ILE A 1060 26.24 50.36 4.29
C ILE A 1060 26.38 50.33 2.75
N ASP A 1061 25.99 51.41 2.08
CA ASP A 1061 26.06 51.60 0.63
C ASP A 1061 27.51 51.59 0.08
N THR A 1062 28.48 52.00 0.91
CA THR A 1062 29.91 52.00 0.58
C THR A 1062 30.55 50.64 0.90
N LEU A 1063 30.05 49.94 1.91
CA LEU A 1063 30.43 48.56 2.28
C LEU A 1063 30.05 47.54 1.20
N ILE A 1064 28.83 47.61 0.65
CA ILE A 1064 28.35 46.75 -0.45
C ILE A 1064 29.30 46.77 -1.65
N ARG A 1065 29.99 47.91 -1.88
CA ARG A 1065 30.90 48.11 -3.02
C ARG A 1065 32.29 47.46 -2.86
N ARG A 1066 32.68 46.98 -1.67
CA ARG A 1066 34.06 46.49 -1.40
C ARG A 1066 34.15 45.02 -1.00
N PHE A 1067 33.21 44.49 -0.22
CA PHE A 1067 33.31 43.15 0.36
C PHE A 1067 31.96 42.43 0.31
N SER A 1068 31.62 41.87 -0.84
CA SER A 1068 30.40 41.07 -1.02
C SER A 1068 30.78 39.63 -1.35
N SER A 1069 30.09 38.68 -0.73
CA SER A 1069 30.24 37.26 -1.00
C SER A 1069 28.94 36.67 -1.50
N LEU A 1070 29.01 35.89 -2.58
CA LEU A 1070 27.93 35.02 -3.01
C LEU A 1070 27.83 33.87 -2.02
N CYS A 1071 26.69 33.78 -1.35
CA CYS A 1071 26.33 32.75 -0.38
C CYS A 1071 25.40 31.74 -1.04
N VAL A 1072 25.79 30.48 -1.06
CA VAL A 1072 24.94 29.36 -1.48
C VAL A 1072 24.67 28.49 -0.26
N PHE A 1073 23.42 28.44 0.15
CA PHE A 1073 22.89 27.60 1.21
C PHE A 1073 22.37 26.32 0.59
N ASP A 1074 22.67 25.19 1.22
CA ASP A 1074 22.16 23.90 0.79
C ASP A 1074 21.64 23.11 2.00
N PHE A 1075 20.32 22.92 1.99
CA PHE A 1075 19.51 22.36 3.07
C PHE A 1075 19.22 20.87 2.90
N ASP A 1076 19.92 20.17 2.00
CA ASP A 1076 19.76 18.72 1.81
C ASP A 1076 20.35 17.93 3.00
N PRO A 1077 19.54 17.20 3.78
CA PRO A 1077 20.02 16.45 4.94
C PRO A 1077 21.04 15.35 4.59
N ILE A 1078 20.97 14.78 3.39
CA ILE A 1078 21.92 13.76 2.92
C ILE A 1078 23.28 14.41 2.64
N ARG A 1079 23.30 15.58 1.99
CA ARG A 1079 24.55 16.30 1.70
C ARG A 1079 25.19 16.87 2.95
N VAL A 1080 24.39 17.41 3.89
CA VAL A 1080 24.88 17.86 5.20
C VAL A 1080 25.56 16.71 5.95
N LYS A 1081 24.92 15.55 6.05
CA LYS A 1081 25.52 14.35 6.69
C LYS A 1081 26.80 13.87 5.99
N ARG A 1082 26.87 13.96 4.66
CA ARG A 1082 28.09 13.61 3.91
C ARG A 1082 29.23 14.58 4.20
N ALA A 1083 28.94 15.88 4.27
CA ALA A 1083 29.91 16.89 4.64
C ALA A 1083 30.43 16.67 6.06
N GLU A 1084 29.56 16.29 7.01
CA GLU A 1084 29.94 15.97 8.41
C GLU A 1084 30.91 14.79 8.51
N LEU A 1085 30.74 13.78 7.67
CA LEU A 1085 31.56 12.55 7.67
C LEU A 1085 32.87 12.70 6.90
N SER A 1086 33.04 13.77 6.11
CA SER A 1086 34.22 13.98 5.28
C SER A 1086 35.28 14.82 6.01
N SER A 1087 36.43 14.21 6.31
CA SER A 1087 37.58 14.92 6.88
C SER A 1087 38.22 15.95 5.94
N GLU A 1088 37.84 15.95 4.66
CA GLU A 1088 38.30 16.87 3.62
C GLU A 1088 37.17 17.75 3.05
N SER A 1089 36.03 17.88 3.75
CA SER A 1089 34.91 18.71 3.28
C SER A 1089 35.34 20.15 3.05
N ARG A 1090 35.14 20.65 1.82
CA ARG A 1090 35.47 22.03 1.42
C ARG A 1090 34.30 23.01 1.60
N VAL A 1091 33.20 22.55 2.20
CA VAL A 1091 31.97 23.33 2.47
C VAL A 1091 31.78 23.43 3.98
N GLU A 1092 31.47 24.62 4.47
CA GLU A 1092 31.25 24.86 5.90
C GLU A 1092 29.87 24.33 6.31
N ILE A 1093 29.82 23.54 7.38
CA ILE A 1093 28.55 23.17 8.02
C ILE A 1093 28.19 24.32 8.94
N PHE A 1094 27.05 24.94 8.67
CA PHE A 1094 26.53 26.03 9.45
C PHE A 1094 25.52 25.49 10.45
N ASP A 1095 25.80 25.72 11.73
CA ASP A 1095 24.90 25.44 12.84
C ASP A 1095 24.19 26.76 13.24
N PRO A 1096 22.88 26.93 12.94
CA PRO A 1096 22.12 28.14 13.31
C PRO A 1096 22.18 28.49 14.80
N LYS A 1097 22.55 27.52 15.65
CA LYS A 1097 22.72 27.71 17.09
C LYS A 1097 24.02 28.41 17.46
N LYS A 1098 25.10 28.20 16.70
CA LYS A 1098 26.47 28.58 17.10
C LYS A 1098 27.12 29.57 16.14
N ASP A 1099 26.71 29.53 14.89
CA ASP A 1099 27.36 30.27 13.82
C ASP A 1099 26.52 31.50 13.45
N SER A 1100 27.20 32.59 13.11
CA SER A 1100 26.58 33.78 12.51
C SER A 1100 27.07 33.89 11.08
N ILE A 1101 26.15 34.04 10.12
CA ILE A 1101 26.46 33.96 8.68
C ILE A 1101 27.53 34.95 8.27
N LEU A 1102 27.64 36.13 8.88
CA LEU A 1102 28.57 37.18 8.43
C LEU A 1102 29.57 37.66 9.49
N GLY A 1103 29.69 36.96 10.62
CA GLY A 1103 30.68 37.25 11.65
C GLY A 1103 30.37 38.51 12.48
N VAL A 1104 30.48 38.37 13.80
CA VAL A 1104 30.48 39.44 14.82
C VAL A 1104 29.32 40.44 14.73
N TRP A 1105 28.08 39.96 14.76
CA TRP A 1105 26.98 40.71 15.38
C TRP A 1105 26.62 40.02 16.71
N GLY A 1106 27.48 40.20 17.71
CA GLY A 1106 27.22 39.69 19.06
C GLY A 1106 26.15 40.48 19.84
N GLU A 1107 25.69 41.63 19.31
CA GLU A 1107 24.82 42.58 20.03
C GLU A 1107 23.72 43.23 19.15
N GLY A 1108 23.45 42.70 17.93
CA GLY A 1108 22.39 43.23 17.06
C GLY A 1108 21.00 42.64 17.35
N PRO A 1109 19.89 43.31 16.97
CA PRO A 1109 18.54 42.76 17.13
C PRO A 1109 18.37 41.52 16.25
N SER A 1110 18.14 40.36 16.86
CA SER A 1110 17.84 39.10 16.17
C SER A 1110 16.35 38.80 16.26
N LEU A 1111 15.70 38.59 15.11
CA LEU A 1111 14.29 38.21 15.10
C LEU A 1111 14.13 36.80 15.65
N ARG A 1112 15.05 35.89 15.32
CA ARG A 1112 15.08 34.53 15.87
C ARG A 1112 15.10 34.54 17.40
N SER A 1113 16.00 35.29 18.03
CA SER A 1113 16.11 35.31 19.50
C SER A 1113 14.88 35.89 20.22
N THR A 1114 14.13 36.76 19.54
CA THR A 1114 12.90 37.37 20.06
C THR A 1114 11.72 36.39 20.11
N PHE A 1115 11.64 35.50 19.12
CA PHE A 1115 10.55 34.54 18.97
C PHE A 1115 10.89 33.16 19.53
N VAL A 1116 12.18 32.85 19.66
CA VAL A 1116 12.68 31.54 20.05
C VAL A 1116 13.90 31.71 20.96
N GLU A 1117 13.76 31.41 22.27
CA GLU A 1117 14.87 31.40 23.23
C GLU A 1117 15.52 30.01 23.35
N GLY A 1118 16.86 29.93 23.40
CA GLY A 1118 17.59 28.70 23.77
C GLY A 1118 17.79 27.65 22.66
N GLU A 1119 17.91 26.37 23.06
CA GLU A 1119 17.94 25.21 22.14
C GLU A 1119 16.52 24.94 21.61
N HIS A 1120 16.35 24.98 20.28
CA HIS A 1120 15.02 24.88 19.70
C HIS A 1120 14.94 23.87 18.53
N ALA A 1121 13.71 23.41 18.24
CA ALA A 1121 13.41 22.48 17.16
C ALA A 1121 13.80 22.98 15.75
N ALA A 1122 14.04 24.29 15.58
CA ALA A 1122 14.30 24.98 14.32
C ALA A 1122 15.79 25.26 14.04
N ASP A 1123 16.67 24.44 14.62
CA ASP A 1123 18.13 24.58 14.56
C ASP A 1123 18.76 23.50 13.67
N ALA A 1124 18.06 23.04 12.62
CA ALA A 1124 18.62 22.03 11.73
C ALA A 1124 19.86 22.60 11.00
N PRO A 1125 21.01 21.88 11.02
CA PRO A 1125 22.21 22.34 10.34
C PRO A 1125 22.06 22.25 8.83
N PHE A 1126 22.77 23.14 8.12
CA PHE A 1126 22.83 23.15 6.66
C PHE A 1126 24.25 23.43 6.19
N THR A 1127 24.51 23.26 4.90
CA THR A 1127 25.83 23.60 4.33
C THR A 1127 25.81 25.00 3.72
N LEU A 1128 26.88 25.76 3.96
CA LEU A 1128 27.06 27.12 3.45
C LEU A 1128 28.35 27.20 2.64
N ARG A 1129 28.24 27.71 1.43
CA ARG A 1129 29.36 28.09 0.58
C ARG A 1129 29.38 29.61 0.42
N LYS A 1130 30.53 30.22 0.73
CA LYS A 1130 30.79 31.63 0.46
C LYS A 1130 31.80 31.78 -0.66
N THR A 1131 31.63 32.80 -1.48
CA THR A 1131 32.58 33.16 -2.52
C THR A 1131 32.67 34.66 -2.62
N LEU A 1132 33.89 35.18 -2.50
CA LEU A 1132 34.15 36.59 -2.73
C LEU A 1132 33.81 37.01 -4.17
N ILE A 1133 32.95 38.03 -4.28
CA ILE A 1133 32.60 38.65 -5.56
C ILE A 1133 33.66 39.72 -5.84
N ASN A 1134 34.50 39.47 -6.84
CA ASN A 1134 35.55 40.41 -7.25
C ASN A 1134 35.01 41.62 -8.04
N GLU A 1135 33.74 41.58 -8.48
CA GLU A 1135 33.10 42.67 -9.18
C GLU A 1135 32.54 43.73 -8.22
N ARG A 1136 32.68 45.01 -8.60
CA ARG A 1136 31.99 46.09 -7.89
C ARG A 1136 30.50 46.03 -8.16
N LEU A 1137 29.75 45.60 -7.16
CA LEU A 1137 28.29 45.62 -7.17
C LEU A 1137 27.78 47.07 -7.13
N GLY A 1138 26.84 47.38 -8.02
CA GLY A 1138 26.07 48.63 -8.01
C GLY A 1138 24.80 48.49 -7.18
N HIS A 1139 23.91 49.49 -7.21
CA HIS A 1139 22.69 49.50 -6.39
C HIS A 1139 21.58 48.53 -6.85
N HIS A 1140 21.68 47.91 -8.03
CA HIS A 1140 20.62 47.07 -8.59
C HIS A 1140 21.22 45.76 -9.13
N TYR A 1141 21.23 44.75 -8.26
CA TYR A 1141 21.56 43.39 -8.64
C TYR A 1141 20.53 42.41 -8.07
N TYR A 1142 20.38 41.29 -8.77
CA TYR A 1142 19.50 40.18 -8.38
C TYR A 1142 20.30 38.89 -8.51
N VAL A 1143 20.08 37.95 -7.59
CA VAL A 1143 20.68 36.63 -7.66
C VAL A 1143 19.58 35.59 -7.79
N MET A 1144 19.71 34.75 -8.80
CA MET A 1144 18.77 33.70 -9.12
C MET A 1144 19.53 32.38 -9.22
N VAL A 1145 18.82 31.27 -9.04
CA VAL A 1145 19.41 29.93 -9.11
C VAL A 1145 18.49 29.00 -9.89
N ASP A 1146 19.07 28.13 -10.69
CA ASP A 1146 18.38 26.97 -11.26
C ASP A 1146 19.18 25.69 -10.99
N GLU A 1147 18.82 24.62 -11.71
CA GLU A 1147 19.48 23.32 -11.64
C GLU A 1147 21.00 23.34 -11.88
N GLU A 1148 21.52 24.26 -12.72
CA GLU A 1148 22.90 24.28 -13.21
C GLU A 1148 23.62 25.62 -13.03
N HIS A 1149 22.90 26.69 -12.69
CA HIS A 1149 23.41 28.05 -12.72
C HIS A 1149 23.08 28.79 -11.43
N VAL A 1150 24.03 29.61 -10.99
CA VAL A 1150 23.74 30.78 -10.17
C VAL A 1150 23.94 32.00 -11.05
N VAL A 1151 22.88 32.79 -11.21
CA VAL A 1151 22.83 33.92 -12.12
C VAL A 1151 22.79 35.19 -11.32
N MET A 1152 23.78 36.05 -11.54
CA MET A 1152 23.79 37.39 -11.00
C MET A 1152 23.57 38.40 -12.13
N VAL A 1153 22.49 39.16 -12.05
CA VAL A 1153 22.20 40.23 -13.00
C VAL A 1153 22.76 41.53 -12.46
N LEU A 1154 23.75 42.13 -13.14
CA LEU A 1154 24.18 43.49 -12.88
C LEU A 1154 23.48 44.46 -13.82
N GLN A 1155 22.47 45.16 -13.31
CA GLN A 1155 21.88 46.30 -14.01
C GLN A 1155 22.67 47.57 -13.71
N ARG A 1156 23.21 48.19 -14.77
CA ARG A 1156 23.91 49.48 -14.69
C ARG A 1156 23.22 50.50 -15.59
N PHE A 1157 22.63 51.53 -14.99
CA PHE A 1157 22.04 52.64 -15.75
C PHE A 1157 23.13 53.40 -16.53
N GLY A 1158 22.98 53.46 -17.86
CA GLY A 1158 23.89 54.18 -18.75
C GLY A 1158 25.22 53.48 -19.10
N ARG A 1159 25.53 52.32 -18.48
CA ARG A 1159 26.67 51.45 -18.83
C ARG A 1159 26.15 50.10 -19.35
N GLU A 1160 27.03 49.24 -19.85
CA GLU A 1160 26.67 47.87 -20.22
C GLU A 1160 26.21 47.11 -18.97
N SER A 1161 24.99 46.57 -19.04
CA SER A 1161 24.45 45.63 -18.06
C SER A 1161 24.88 44.23 -18.48
N SER A 1162 25.13 43.36 -17.52
CA SER A 1162 25.65 42.02 -17.80
C SER A 1162 24.95 41.00 -16.93
N LEU A 1163 24.84 39.80 -17.46
CA LEU A 1163 24.39 38.63 -16.76
C LEU A 1163 25.65 37.79 -16.47
N ILE A 1164 26.02 37.71 -15.19
CA ILE A 1164 27.13 36.88 -14.71
C ILE A 1164 26.54 35.51 -14.39
N VAL A 1165 26.99 34.50 -15.11
CA VAL A 1165 26.58 33.11 -14.91
C VAL A 1165 27.71 32.37 -14.25
N TYR A 1166 27.44 31.87 -13.05
CA TYR A 1166 28.27 30.87 -12.42
C TYR A 1166 27.69 29.50 -12.80
N SER A 1167 28.35 28.81 -13.72
CA SER A 1167 27.90 27.51 -14.23
C SER A 1167 28.50 26.37 -13.41
N PHE A 1168 27.67 25.37 -13.12
CA PHE A 1168 28.02 24.15 -12.39
C PHE A 1168 27.93 22.89 -13.27
N SER A 1169 27.87 23.07 -14.59
CA SER A 1169 27.69 22.02 -15.59
C SER A 1169 28.99 21.44 -16.12
#